data_AF-A0A9D7IEM9-F1
#
_entry.id   AF-A0A9D7IEM9-F1
#
_cell.length_a   1.000
_cell.length_b   1.000
_cell.length_c   1.000
_cell.angle_alpha   90.00
_cell.angle_beta   90.00
_cell.angle_gamma   90.00
#
_symmetry.space_group_name_H-M   'P 1'
#
loop_
_entity.id
_entity.type
_entity.pdbx_description
1 polymer ?
#
loop_
_entity_poly.entity_id
_entity_poly.type
_entity_poly.pdbx_seq_one_letter_code
_entity_poly.pdbx_strand_id
1 'polypeptide(L)'
;MRNSIWVLMLILCGMPAGAENWHEDAFFGLHYDLHPNAGDTELGRETTYEHIRAELEKVHPDFVQYDCKGHPGYAGYPTKVGSPSPGIVNDALKIWRQVTRDMGIPLSIHYSGVWDTRAIELHPEWARIQADGSRDPNNTCPLSRYTEDLLIPQLLEVIENYQIDGMWVDGECWASYPCYCEQCKSEYKKRTGKEAIPMNAQEDGWQDWLAFHRKLFVEHVAQYTEAIHAKYPNVLVCSNWMYSVRMPEEITVPVDYLSGDFDPSFGAERASAEARFIGSRGKTWDLMAWSFLRTGNQLWTTKTTPHLCQEVSTVLAQGGAVFIYDQPQRSGRLTGWHQDILSEVAAFCRQRQELCHKTETLPQVAILHSQSYFYRNNDPLFGLSAHRPMEGALHAVLENGYSADILNEDQLIARMAGYPLVIVPEQDQLPDRVISALKEYVQQGGHLLISGSEAAREYPELTGCEASQEKLPQAWVPAGNGCVPVEGGWCRVKTTTARELAPLLNQQEPSVNLAGSPAATVNSFGKGTVVAIHGPVFRAYNQSHYPLVRRFIGDAIAALQSGGLIHVDGPWWIEMSARTREGKNLIQLVNRSTTGYLAPNRHMVESVPNTGAFTVTFPMEKKPKRCYLAPDPYGLEWTWQEGVLTAQIADLAIHNVLVVE
;
A
#
# COMPACT_ATOMS: atom_id res chain seq x y z
N MET A 1 14.17 69.58 -1.34
CA MET A 1 15.33 68.87 -0.73
C MET A 1 14.95 67.41 -0.63
N ARG A 2 15.85 66.48 -1.04
CA ARG A 2 15.58 65.03 -1.02
C ARG A 2 15.96 64.47 0.35
N ASN A 3 15.09 63.67 0.97
CA ASN A 3 15.49 62.74 2.01
C ASN A 3 15.74 61.38 1.36
N SER A 4 16.96 60.86 1.52
CA SER A 4 17.37 59.55 1.03
C SER A 4 17.25 58.52 2.14
N ILE A 5 16.43 57.49 1.94
CA ILE A 5 16.49 56.26 2.73
C ILE A 5 17.24 55.23 1.88
N TRP A 6 18.32 54.68 2.43
CA TRP A 6 19.07 53.59 1.82
C TRP A 6 18.35 52.27 2.09
N VAL A 7 18.02 51.52 1.04
CA VAL A 7 17.62 50.12 1.14
C VAL A 7 18.83 49.27 0.82
N LEU A 8 19.27 48.44 1.77
CA LEU A 8 20.30 47.43 1.52
C LEU A 8 19.75 46.38 0.56
N MET A 9 20.41 46.19 -0.58
CA MET A 9 20.24 44.98 -1.39
C MET A 9 20.96 43.82 -0.69
N LEU A 10 20.18 42.96 -0.01
CA LEU A 10 20.65 41.64 0.39
C LEU A 10 20.74 40.78 -0.88
N ILE A 11 21.97 40.47 -1.28
CA ILE A 11 22.23 39.43 -2.28
C ILE A 11 21.81 38.10 -1.66
N LEU A 12 20.69 37.55 -2.12
CA LEU A 12 20.35 36.16 -1.88
C LEU A 12 21.40 35.31 -2.59
N CYS A 13 22.39 34.82 -1.84
CA CYS A 13 23.16 33.66 -2.26
C CYS A 13 22.16 32.54 -2.55
N GLY A 14 22.21 31.98 -3.77
CA GLY A 14 21.32 30.89 -4.14
C GLY A 14 21.47 29.74 -3.15
N MET A 15 20.34 29.22 -2.69
CA MET A 15 20.30 27.86 -2.17
C MET A 15 20.89 26.94 -3.25
N PRO A 16 21.69 25.91 -2.89
CA PRO A 16 22.08 24.92 -3.88
C PRO A 16 20.80 24.34 -4.50
N ALA A 17 20.81 24.12 -5.82
CA ALA A 17 19.78 23.29 -6.43
C ALA A 17 19.76 21.95 -5.67
N GLY A 18 18.56 21.48 -5.32
CA GLY A 18 18.42 20.19 -4.64
C GLY A 18 19.06 19.07 -5.45
N ALA A 19 19.47 17.99 -4.77
CA ALA A 19 19.88 16.78 -5.46
C ALA A 19 18.76 16.32 -6.40
N GLU A 20 19.12 15.95 -7.63
CA GLU A 20 18.17 15.50 -8.64
C GLU A 20 17.70 14.08 -8.28
N ASN A 21 16.48 13.99 -7.73
CA ASN A 21 15.88 12.72 -7.33
C ASN A 21 15.39 11.96 -8.57
N TRP A 22 16.19 11.02 -9.07
CA TRP A 22 15.86 10.25 -10.27
C TRP A 22 14.55 9.44 -10.14
N HIS A 23 14.12 9.11 -8.92
CA HIS A 23 12.85 8.41 -8.67
C HIS A 23 11.64 9.30 -9.00
N GLU A 24 11.79 10.63 -9.01
CA GLU A 24 10.70 11.52 -9.39
C GLU A 24 10.17 11.20 -10.79
N ASP A 25 11.01 11.02 -11.82
CA ASP A 25 10.54 10.79 -13.19
C ASP A 25 10.52 9.30 -13.63
N ALA A 26 11.04 8.40 -12.79
CA ALA A 26 10.94 6.96 -13.00
C ALA A 26 9.47 6.48 -12.98
N PHE A 27 9.09 5.63 -13.94
CA PHE A 27 7.74 5.09 -14.07
C PHE A 27 7.70 3.56 -14.24
N PHE A 28 8.70 2.99 -14.91
CA PHE A 28 8.83 1.54 -15.10
C PHE A 28 10.27 1.08 -14.81
N GLY A 29 10.46 0.24 -13.80
CA GLY A 29 11.77 -0.33 -13.42
C GLY A 29 11.85 -1.85 -13.50
N LEU A 30 13.04 -2.38 -13.20
CA LEU A 30 13.30 -3.82 -13.08
C LEU A 30 14.09 -4.11 -11.80
N HIS A 31 13.77 -5.22 -11.13
CA HIS A 31 14.55 -5.75 -10.01
C HIS A 31 15.02 -7.16 -10.34
N TYR A 32 16.31 -7.41 -10.19
CA TYR A 32 16.92 -8.72 -10.44
C TYR A 32 17.50 -9.27 -9.14
N ASP A 33 16.79 -10.23 -8.55
CA ASP A 33 17.17 -10.83 -7.27
C ASP A 33 17.80 -12.22 -7.42
N LEU A 34 18.86 -12.45 -6.66
CA LEU A 34 19.55 -13.73 -6.58
C LEU A 34 19.56 -14.30 -5.17
N HIS A 35 19.45 -13.51 -4.10
CA HIS A 35 19.79 -13.91 -2.73
C HIS A 35 21.03 -14.85 -2.69
N PRO A 36 22.25 -14.34 -2.99
CA PRO A 36 23.49 -15.10 -2.88
C PRO A 36 23.58 -15.84 -1.55
N ASN A 37 24.14 -17.04 -1.61
CA ASN A 37 24.23 -17.94 -0.46
C ASN A 37 25.48 -18.82 -0.52
N ALA A 38 25.76 -19.54 0.57
CA ALA A 38 26.94 -20.40 0.71
C ALA A 38 27.05 -21.54 -0.33
N GLY A 39 25.94 -21.91 -0.99
CA GLY A 39 25.90 -22.99 -1.98
C GLY A 39 26.17 -22.54 -3.42
N ASP A 40 26.37 -21.24 -3.66
CA ASP A 40 26.66 -20.73 -4.99
C ASP A 40 28.07 -21.09 -5.48
N THR A 41 28.18 -21.37 -6.78
CA THR A 41 29.42 -21.84 -7.42
C THR A 41 29.82 -21.08 -8.69
N GLU A 42 28.94 -20.24 -9.23
CA GLU A 42 29.14 -19.63 -10.57
C GLU A 42 28.58 -18.21 -10.76
N LEU A 43 28.39 -17.43 -9.69
CA LEU A 43 27.79 -16.09 -9.76
C LEU A 43 28.55 -15.18 -10.74
N GLY A 44 27.78 -14.52 -11.61
CA GLY A 44 28.28 -13.59 -12.63
C GLY A 44 28.98 -14.22 -13.83
N ARG A 45 29.16 -15.56 -13.89
CA ARG A 45 29.86 -16.27 -14.98
C ARG A 45 29.37 -15.90 -16.39
N GLU A 46 28.08 -15.58 -16.54
CA GLU A 46 27.42 -15.22 -17.80
C GLU A 46 26.84 -13.79 -17.81
N THR A 47 27.14 -12.98 -16.79
CA THR A 47 26.90 -11.54 -16.84
C THR A 47 27.98 -10.90 -17.71
N THR A 48 27.61 -10.53 -18.95
CA THR A 48 28.48 -9.76 -19.86
C THR A 48 27.83 -8.43 -20.23
N TYR A 49 28.65 -7.47 -20.67
CA TYR A 49 28.19 -6.16 -21.11
C TYR A 49 27.14 -6.29 -22.23
N GLU A 50 27.42 -7.13 -23.23
CA GLU A 50 26.56 -7.34 -24.39
C GLU A 50 25.23 -8.00 -24.02
N HIS A 51 25.26 -8.99 -23.11
CA HIS A 51 24.04 -9.67 -22.67
C HIS A 51 23.13 -8.72 -21.87
N ILE A 52 23.67 -8.03 -20.87
CA ILE A 52 22.88 -7.10 -20.06
C ILE A 52 22.38 -5.93 -20.89
N ARG A 53 23.23 -5.34 -21.75
CA ARG A 53 22.84 -4.25 -22.64
C ARG A 53 21.70 -4.65 -23.57
N ALA A 54 21.77 -5.82 -24.21
CA ALA A 54 20.74 -6.27 -25.15
C ALA A 54 19.36 -6.47 -24.49
N GLU A 55 19.31 -6.96 -23.24
CA GLU A 55 18.05 -7.13 -22.53
C GLU A 55 17.49 -5.79 -22.00
N LEU A 56 18.35 -4.86 -21.57
CA LEU A 56 17.91 -3.50 -21.21
C LEU A 56 17.46 -2.67 -22.43
N GLU A 57 18.11 -2.85 -23.59
CA GLU A 57 17.67 -2.29 -24.88
C GLU A 57 16.36 -2.91 -25.38
N LYS A 58 15.96 -4.09 -24.88
CA LYS A 58 14.67 -4.72 -25.19
C LYS A 58 13.54 -4.21 -24.30
N VAL A 59 13.78 -4.03 -23.01
CA VAL A 59 12.74 -3.70 -22.02
C VAL A 59 12.58 -2.18 -21.81
N HIS A 60 13.63 -1.39 -22.03
CA HIS A 60 13.64 0.07 -21.82
C HIS A 60 13.12 0.53 -20.43
N PRO A 61 13.71 0.05 -19.32
CA PRO A 61 13.37 0.55 -17.98
C PRO A 61 13.94 1.95 -17.72
N ASP A 62 13.26 2.72 -16.88
CA ASP A 62 13.74 4.00 -16.37
C ASP A 62 14.86 3.83 -15.34
N PHE A 63 14.84 2.74 -14.56
CA PHE A 63 15.87 2.37 -13.58
C PHE A 63 16.00 0.85 -13.46
N VAL A 64 17.14 0.37 -12.96
CA VAL A 64 17.34 -1.04 -12.64
C VAL A 64 17.85 -1.20 -11.22
N GLN A 65 17.31 -2.17 -10.51
CA GLN A 65 17.78 -2.64 -9.21
C GLN A 65 18.46 -4.00 -9.36
N TYR A 66 19.66 -4.14 -8.82
CA TYR A 66 20.40 -5.41 -8.81
C TYR A 66 20.70 -5.85 -7.38
N ASP A 67 20.54 -7.14 -7.10
CA ASP A 67 20.79 -7.69 -5.78
C ASP A 67 22.27 -7.62 -5.37
N CYS A 68 22.51 -6.85 -4.31
CA CYS A 68 23.81 -6.65 -3.69
C CYS A 68 24.06 -7.66 -2.56
N LYS A 69 23.03 -7.94 -1.73
CA LYS A 69 23.09 -8.87 -0.59
C LYS A 69 21.68 -9.26 -0.13
N GLY A 70 21.18 -10.44 -0.48
CA GLY A 70 19.90 -10.94 0.04
C GLY A 70 19.97 -11.51 1.47
N HIS A 71 18.81 -11.89 2.01
CA HIS A 71 18.62 -12.41 3.39
C HIS A 71 19.61 -13.47 3.91
N PRO A 72 20.14 -14.41 3.10
CA PRO A 72 21.18 -15.33 3.57
C PRO A 72 22.47 -14.64 4.01
N GLY A 73 22.65 -13.35 3.70
CA GLY A 73 23.74 -12.51 4.20
C GLY A 73 25.03 -12.55 3.38
N TYR A 74 25.02 -13.24 2.23
CA TYR A 74 26.14 -13.23 1.30
C TYR A 74 25.93 -12.17 0.23
N ALA A 75 27.00 -11.45 -0.12
CA ALA A 75 26.99 -10.42 -1.14
C ALA A 75 27.25 -11.01 -2.54
N GLY A 76 26.62 -10.42 -3.57
CA GLY A 76 26.79 -10.79 -4.98
C GLY A 76 28.04 -10.19 -5.64
N TYR A 77 28.86 -9.47 -4.87
CA TYR A 77 30.06 -8.75 -5.32
C TYR A 77 31.23 -9.00 -4.35
N PRO A 78 32.50 -8.75 -4.75
CA PRO A 78 33.69 -9.02 -3.94
C PRO A 78 33.91 -7.96 -2.83
N THR A 79 33.00 -7.89 -1.87
CA THR A 79 33.06 -7.02 -0.67
C THR A 79 34.28 -7.32 0.21
N LYS A 80 34.79 -6.30 0.90
CA LYS A 80 35.81 -6.44 1.97
C LYS A 80 35.23 -6.19 3.36
N VAL A 81 34.01 -5.64 3.44
CA VAL A 81 33.31 -5.37 4.70
C VAL A 81 32.44 -6.57 5.11
N GLY A 82 31.62 -7.08 4.18
CA GLY A 82 30.68 -8.18 4.43
C GLY A 82 31.23 -9.56 4.06
N SER A 83 30.34 -10.53 3.92
CA SER A 83 30.67 -11.87 3.39
C SER A 83 30.41 -11.91 1.88
N PRO A 84 31.43 -11.94 0.99
CA PRO A 84 31.20 -12.22 -0.42
C PRO A 84 30.74 -13.68 -0.58
N SER A 85 29.83 -13.93 -1.53
CA SER A 85 29.47 -15.30 -1.89
C SER A 85 30.70 -16.08 -2.40
N PRO A 86 30.91 -17.35 -1.97
CA PRO A 86 32.09 -18.12 -2.34
C PRO A 86 32.16 -18.44 -3.84
N GLY A 87 31.04 -18.38 -4.55
CA GLY A 87 30.90 -18.74 -5.96
C GLY A 87 31.07 -17.60 -6.95
N ILE A 88 31.57 -16.42 -6.56
CA ILE A 88 31.74 -15.29 -7.49
C ILE A 88 32.84 -15.60 -8.52
N VAL A 89 32.43 -15.78 -9.77
CA VAL A 89 33.33 -15.97 -10.93
C VAL A 89 33.67 -14.63 -11.58
N ASN A 90 32.73 -13.68 -11.55
CA ASN A 90 32.88 -12.36 -12.15
C ASN A 90 32.12 -11.31 -11.34
N ASP A 91 32.62 -10.08 -11.33
CA ASP A 91 32.00 -8.95 -10.67
C ASP A 91 30.82 -8.42 -11.51
N ALA A 92 29.65 -9.02 -11.29
CA ALA A 92 28.43 -8.71 -12.02
C ALA A 92 27.98 -7.25 -11.77
N LEU A 93 28.07 -6.75 -10.54
CA LEU A 93 27.61 -5.40 -10.18
C LEU A 93 28.42 -4.32 -10.92
N LYS A 94 29.72 -4.53 -11.14
CA LYS A 94 30.55 -3.65 -11.98
C LYS A 94 30.08 -3.62 -13.44
N ILE A 95 29.68 -4.75 -14.00
CA ILE A 95 29.17 -4.83 -15.38
C ILE A 95 27.81 -4.16 -15.50
N TRP A 96 26.91 -4.41 -14.55
CA TRP A 96 25.64 -3.69 -14.44
C TRP A 96 25.84 -2.18 -14.42
N ARG A 97 26.71 -1.67 -13.54
CA ARG A 97 27.03 -0.23 -13.49
C ARG A 97 27.58 0.29 -14.81
N GLN A 98 28.47 -0.46 -15.47
CA GLN A 98 29.04 -0.02 -16.75
C GLN A 98 27.95 0.12 -17.81
N VAL A 99 27.08 -0.89 -17.95
CA VAL A 99 25.97 -0.86 -18.91
C VAL A 99 24.99 0.26 -18.59
N THR A 100 24.53 0.37 -17.34
CA THR A 100 23.53 1.40 -16.97
C THR A 100 24.09 2.81 -17.14
N ARG A 101 25.37 3.04 -16.83
CA ARG A 101 26.05 4.32 -17.06
C ARG A 101 26.14 4.68 -18.54
N ASP A 102 26.51 3.73 -19.40
CA ASP A 102 26.57 3.92 -20.85
C ASP A 102 25.18 4.13 -21.49
N MET A 103 24.11 3.73 -20.79
CA MET A 103 22.71 3.89 -21.21
C MET A 103 21.99 5.08 -20.55
N GLY A 104 22.61 5.74 -19.56
CA GLY A 104 21.97 6.82 -18.79
C GLY A 104 20.88 6.36 -17.81
N ILE A 105 20.91 5.09 -17.39
CA ILE A 105 19.93 4.46 -16.50
C ILE A 105 20.48 4.52 -15.04
N PRO A 106 19.67 4.96 -14.05
CA PRO A 106 20.01 4.82 -12.63
C PRO A 106 20.11 3.35 -12.21
N LEU A 107 21.16 3.03 -11.43
CA LEU A 107 21.36 1.72 -10.82
C LEU A 107 21.11 1.81 -9.31
N SER A 108 20.00 1.20 -8.88
CA SER A 108 19.73 0.90 -7.47
C SER A 108 20.33 -0.47 -7.09
N ILE A 109 20.45 -0.74 -5.79
CA ILE A 109 20.73 -2.08 -5.25
C ILE A 109 19.61 -2.56 -4.33
N HIS A 110 19.38 -3.87 -4.31
CA HIS A 110 18.67 -4.52 -3.21
C HIS A 110 19.67 -4.94 -2.12
N TYR A 111 19.35 -4.65 -0.87
CA TYR A 111 20.18 -5.00 0.29
C TYR A 111 19.32 -5.46 1.47
N SER A 112 19.62 -6.62 2.04
CA SER A 112 18.93 -7.13 3.22
C SER A 112 19.44 -6.45 4.50
N GLY A 113 18.55 -5.69 5.13
CA GLY A 113 18.74 -4.95 6.38
C GLY A 113 18.77 -5.87 7.61
N VAL A 114 17.72 -5.87 8.45
CA VAL A 114 17.75 -6.55 9.77
C VAL A 114 17.87 -8.08 9.65
N TRP A 115 17.27 -8.70 8.64
CA TRP A 115 17.52 -10.11 8.31
C TRP A 115 18.91 -10.24 7.66
N ASP A 116 19.86 -10.80 8.41
CA ASP A 116 21.17 -11.20 7.90
C ASP A 116 21.65 -12.46 8.66
N THR A 117 21.35 -13.64 8.10
CA THR A 117 21.74 -14.93 8.67
C THR A 117 23.26 -15.05 8.80
N ARG A 118 24.02 -14.57 7.81
CA ARG A 118 25.49 -14.70 7.79
C ARG A 118 26.17 -13.78 8.79
N ALA A 119 25.66 -12.57 8.98
CA ALA A 119 26.14 -11.67 10.03
C ALA A 119 25.98 -12.32 11.41
N ILE A 120 24.86 -13.02 11.66
CA ILE A 120 24.62 -13.71 12.94
C ILE A 120 25.50 -14.96 13.13
N GLU A 121 25.80 -15.70 12.07
CA GLU A 121 26.77 -16.81 12.13
C GLU A 121 28.18 -16.34 12.57
N LEU A 122 28.60 -15.16 12.12
CA LEU A 122 29.90 -14.57 12.41
C LEU A 122 29.92 -13.76 13.71
N HIS A 123 28.81 -13.10 14.03
CA HIS A 123 28.60 -12.23 15.18
C HIS A 123 27.32 -12.63 15.95
N PRO A 124 27.32 -13.75 16.71
CA PRO A 124 26.15 -14.20 17.47
C PRO A 124 25.70 -13.21 18.56
N GLU A 125 26.50 -12.20 18.88
CA GLU A 125 26.15 -11.08 19.75
C GLU A 125 25.26 -10.01 19.08
N TRP A 126 25.12 -10.03 17.75
CA TRP A 126 24.22 -9.13 17.01
C TRP A 126 22.79 -9.68 16.87
N ALA A 127 22.61 -10.99 17.03
CA ALA A 127 21.32 -11.65 17.01
C ALA A 127 20.33 -11.01 18.00
N ARG A 128 19.07 -10.85 17.59
CA ARG A 128 18.01 -10.56 18.56
C ARG A 128 17.80 -11.79 19.47
N ILE A 129 17.37 -11.53 20.70
CA ILE A 129 17.03 -12.57 21.67
C ILE A 129 15.51 -12.71 21.70
N GLN A 130 15.02 -13.94 21.63
CA GLN A 130 13.60 -14.29 21.69
C GLN A 130 13.07 -14.30 23.14
N ALA A 131 11.75 -14.37 23.32
CA ALA A 131 11.12 -14.36 24.65
C ALA A 131 11.52 -15.58 25.52
N ASP A 132 11.89 -16.71 24.90
CA ASP A 132 12.42 -17.91 25.57
C ASP A 132 13.91 -17.82 25.92
N GLY A 133 14.57 -16.70 25.60
CA GLY A 133 16.01 -16.47 25.82
C GLY A 133 16.93 -17.05 24.73
N SER A 134 16.40 -17.71 23.70
CA SER A 134 17.20 -18.19 22.56
C SER A 134 17.63 -17.05 21.63
N ARG A 135 18.71 -17.27 20.86
CA ARG A 135 19.11 -16.38 19.76
C ARG A 135 18.27 -16.69 18.53
N ASP A 136 17.78 -15.64 17.87
CA ASP A 136 17.24 -15.75 16.51
C ASP A 136 18.41 -15.99 15.53
N PRO A 137 18.32 -16.97 14.61
CA PRO A 137 19.40 -17.27 13.65
C PRO A 137 19.44 -16.32 12.44
N ASN A 138 18.41 -15.48 12.25
CA ASN A 138 18.19 -14.72 11.03
C ASN A 138 18.14 -13.20 11.27
N ASN A 139 17.54 -12.78 12.38
CA ASN A 139 17.20 -11.37 12.61
C ASN A 139 18.13 -10.71 13.63
N THR A 140 18.73 -9.59 13.24
CA THR A 140 19.62 -8.80 14.12
C THR A 140 18.83 -7.95 15.12
N CYS A 141 19.50 -7.49 16.17
CA CYS A 141 18.96 -6.51 17.12
C CYS A 141 19.30 -5.09 16.64
N PRO A 142 18.32 -4.16 16.51
CA PRO A 142 18.59 -2.76 16.12
C PRO A 142 19.51 -1.97 17.06
N LEU A 143 19.69 -2.42 18.32
CA LEU A 143 20.67 -1.84 19.27
C LEU A 143 22.03 -2.56 19.26
N SER A 144 22.21 -3.59 18.44
CA SER A 144 23.52 -4.23 18.26
C SER A 144 24.46 -3.37 17.41
N ARG A 145 25.72 -3.80 17.30
CA ARG A 145 26.69 -3.14 16.43
C ARG A 145 26.43 -3.32 14.93
N TYR A 146 25.52 -4.21 14.50
CA TYR A 146 25.29 -4.54 13.09
C TYR A 146 25.14 -3.32 12.17
N THR A 147 24.37 -2.31 12.61
CA THR A 147 24.12 -1.09 11.82
C THR A 147 25.40 -0.31 11.53
N GLU A 148 26.25 -0.16 12.54
CA GLU A 148 27.44 0.69 12.50
C GLU A 148 28.70 -0.04 12.01
N ASP A 149 28.82 -1.34 12.31
CA ASP A 149 30.03 -2.13 12.06
C ASP A 149 29.94 -2.93 10.75
N LEU A 150 28.73 -3.18 10.21
CA LEU A 150 28.53 -3.90 8.94
C LEU A 150 27.65 -3.11 7.95
N LEU A 151 26.41 -2.79 8.29
CA LEU A 151 25.44 -2.25 7.31
C LEU A 151 25.90 -0.91 6.71
N ILE A 152 26.17 0.11 7.54
CA ILE A 152 26.62 1.42 7.05
C ILE A 152 27.97 1.30 6.30
N PRO A 153 29.03 0.67 6.85
CA PRO A 153 30.30 0.53 6.13
C PRO A 153 30.16 -0.23 4.80
N GLN A 154 29.29 -1.24 4.70
CA GLN A 154 29.09 -1.99 3.48
C GLN A 154 28.33 -1.18 2.42
N LEU A 155 27.28 -0.44 2.80
CA LEU A 155 26.57 0.44 1.86
C LEU A 155 27.50 1.54 1.33
N LEU A 156 28.33 2.13 2.19
CA LEU A 156 29.35 3.10 1.77
C LEU A 156 30.42 2.47 0.84
N GLU A 157 30.84 1.23 1.09
CA GLU A 157 31.73 0.47 0.20
C GLU A 157 31.13 0.28 -1.20
N VAL A 158 29.83 -0.01 -1.30
CA VAL A 158 29.15 -0.17 -2.59
C VAL A 158 29.09 1.16 -3.34
N ILE A 159 28.72 2.25 -2.67
CA ILE A 159 28.70 3.58 -3.29
C ILE A 159 30.09 3.99 -3.80
N GLU A 160 31.15 3.73 -3.02
CA GLU A 160 32.53 4.05 -3.41
C GLU A 160 33.02 3.27 -4.62
N ASN A 161 32.82 1.95 -4.62
CA ASN A 161 33.38 1.08 -5.66
C ASN A 161 32.55 1.08 -6.96
N TYR A 162 31.24 1.25 -6.86
CA TYR A 162 30.31 1.11 -7.99
C TYR A 162 29.59 2.40 -8.35
N GLN A 163 29.53 3.42 -7.50
CA GLN A 163 28.79 4.67 -7.77
C GLN A 163 27.34 4.35 -8.16
N ILE A 164 26.64 3.63 -7.28
CA ILE A 164 25.20 3.37 -7.38
C ILE A 164 24.42 4.67 -7.16
N ASP A 165 23.23 4.74 -7.75
CA ASP A 165 22.36 5.93 -7.73
C ASP A 165 21.28 5.83 -6.64
N GLY A 166 21.06 4.64 -6.08
CA GLY A 166 20.17 4.43 -4.93
C GLY A 166 20.28 3.04 -4.30
N MET A 167 19.49 2.81 -3.27
CA MET A 167 19.33 1.52 -2.62
C MET A 167 17.92 1.33 -2.06
N TRP A 168 17.48 0.08 -2.11
CA TRP A 168 16.23 -0.41 -1.57
C TRP A 168 16.55 -1.51 -0.56
N VAL A 169 16.30 -1.20 0.71
CA VAL A 169 16.70 -2.04 1.84
C VAL A 169 15.51 -2.90 2.27
N ASP A 170 15.65 -4.21 2.17
CA ASP A 170 14.60 -5.18 2.47
C ASP A 170 14.87 -5.96 3.76
N GLY A 171 13.92 -6.78 4.22
CA GLY A 171 14.11 -7.64 5.38
C GLY A 171 14.35 -6.85 6.67
N GLU A 172 13.92 -5.59 6.72
CA GLU A 172 14.06 -4.75 7.91
C GLU A 172 12.73 -4.34 8.55
N CYS A 173 11.74 -3.89 7.77
CA CYS A 173 10.42 -3.59 8.30
C CYS A 173 9.69 -4.88 8.72
N TRP A 174 9.37 -5.75 7.77
CA TRP A 174 8.54 -6.94 8.03
C TRP A 174 9.24 -8.04 8.85
N ALA A 175 10.58 -8.03 8.93
CA ALA A 175 11.38 -8.94 9.75
C ALA A 175 11.84 -8.32 11.10
N SER A 176 11.38 -7.12 11.45
CA SER A 176 11.61 -6.54 12.78
C SER A 176 10.69 -7.18 13.84
N TYR A 177 11.28 -7.57 14.97
CA TYR A 177 10.60 -8.24 16.09
C TYR A 177 11.11 -7.77 17.47
N PRO A 178 10.30 -7.89 18.55
CA PRO A 178 10.72 -7.49 19.91
C PRO A 178 11.93 -8.31 20.41
N CYS A 179 12.95 -7.64 20.95
CA CYS A 179 14.22 -8.24 21.36
C CYS A 179 14.40 -8.21 22.88
N TYR A 180 14.71 -9.37 23.47
CA TYR A 180 14.85 -9.57 24.91
C TYR A 180 16.32 -9.60 25.38
N CYS A 181 17.24 -8.98 24.63
CA CYS A 181 18.63 -8.83 25.08
C CYS A 181 18.71 -7.80 26.22
N GLU A 182 19.78 -7.86 27.02
CA GLU A 182 19.94 -6.95 28.17
C GLU A 182 20.07 -5.47 27.76
N GLN A 183 20.56 -5.18 26.55
CA GLN A 183 20.57 -3.82 25.99
C GLN A 183 19.16 -3.29 25.76
N CYS A 184 18.28 -4.04 25.07
CA CYS A 184 16.88 -3.64 24.86
C CYS A 184 16.12 -3.50 26.18
N LYS A 185 16.30 -4.43 27.12
CA LYS A 185 15.69 -4.34 28.46
C LYS A 185 16.15 -3.09 29.23
N SER A 186 17.45 -2.80 29.22
CA SER A 186 18.04 -1.65 29.90
C SER A 186 17.60 -0.32 29.27
N GLU A 187 17.63 -0.23 27.94
CA GLU A 187 17.25 0.98 27.22
C GLU A 187 15.73 1.24 27.32
N TYR A 188 14.89 0.19 27.31
CA TYR A 188 13.45 0.31 27.58
C TYR A 188 13.18 0.88 28.98
N LYS A 189 13.81 0.32 30.03
CA LYS A 189 13.70 0.82 31.41
C LYS A 189 14.09 2.29 31.49
N LYS A 190 15.22 2.65 30.88
CA LYS A 190 15.76 4.02 30.81
C LYS A 190 14.85 4.99 30.06
N ARG A 191 14.25 4.60 28.92
CA ARG A 191 13.40 5.48 28.10
C ARG A 191 11.96 5.60 28.60
N THR A 192 11.43 4.57 29.28
CA THR A 192 10.02 4.52 29.69
C THR A 192 9.79 4.68 31.19
N GLY A 193 10.82 4.45 32.02
CA GLY A 193 10.69 4.35 33.48
C GLY A 193 9.99 3.07 33.98
N LYS A 194 9.66 2.11 33.09
CA LYS A 194 8.95 0.88 33.44
C LYS A 194 9.94 -0.26 33.74
N GLU A 195 9.87 -0.81 34.94
CA GLU A 195 10.77 -1.89 35.39
C GLU A 195 10.40 -3.29 34.88
N ALA A 196 9.12 -3.53 34.59
CA ALA A 196 8.62 -4.80 34.07
C ALA A 196 8.86 -4.91 32.55
N ILE A 197 9.30 -6.09 32.10
CA ILE A 197 9.47 -6.41 30.67
C ILE A 197 8.38 -7.42 30.32
N PRO A 198 7.36 -7.05 29.53
CA PRO A 198 6.27 -7.95 29.16
C PRO A 198 6.73 -8.97 28.12
N MET A 199 6.34 -10.23 28.30
CA MET A 199 6.81 -11.36 27.49
C MET A 199 5.81 -11.79 26.39
N ASN A 200 4.56 -11.35 26.49
CA ASN A 200 3.47 -11.73 25.58
C ASN A 200 2.32 -10.70 25.61
N ALA A 201 1.36 -10.86 24.69
CA ALA A 201 0.21 -9.98 24.53
C ALA A 201 -0.82 -9.99 25.67
N GLN A 202 -0.66 -10.83 26.69
CA GLN A 202 -1.54 -10.87 27.87
C GLN A 202 -0.95 -10.10 29.07
N GLU A 203 0.28 -9.60 28.97
CA GLU A 203 0.97 -8.89 30.06
C GLU A 203 0.85 -7.36 29.95
N ASP A 204 0.68 -6.70 31.09
CA ASP A 204 0.59 -5.24 31.19
C ASP A 204 1.83 -4.56 30.60
N GLY A 205 1.60 -3.56 29.75
CA GLY A 205 2.65 -2.81 29.07
C GLY A 205 3.17 -3.44 27.77
N TRP A 206 2.60 -4.57 27.30
CA TRP A 206 2.95 -5.18 26.01
C TRP A 206 3.00 -4.16 24.86
N GLN A 207 1.99 -3.29 24.77
CA GLN A 207 1.91 -2.29 23.72
C GLN A 207 3.00 -1.21 23.80
N ASP A 208 3.49 -0.88 25.00
CA ASP A 208 4.65 0.02 25.16
C ASP A 208 5.95 -0.66 24.71
N TRP A 209 6.11 -1.95 24.98
CA TRP A 209 7.26 -2.75 24.55
C TRP A 209 7.32 -2.90 23.03
N LEU A 210 6.17 -3.09 22.38
CA LEU A 210 6.05 -3.05 20.92
C LEU A 210 6.34 -1.64 20.37
N ALA A 211 5.77 -0.59 20.97
CA ALA A 211 6.00 0.80 20.53
C ALA A 211 7.47 1.21 20.67
N PHE A 212 8.16 0.78 21.73
CA PHE A 212 9.59 0.95 21.92
C PHE A 212 10.40 0.29 20.78
N HIS A 213 10.07 -0.95 20.41
CA HIS A 213 10.76 -1.64 19.30
C HIS A 213 10.47 -1.03 17.93
N ARG A 214 9.23 -0.57 17.67
CA ARG A 214 8.93 0.20 16.45
C ARG A 214 9.77 1.48 16.38
N LYS A 215 9.94 2.17 17.50
CA LYS A 215 10.82 3.35 17.58
C LYS A 215 12.30 3.01 17.36
N LEU A 216 12.79 1.88 17.87
CA LEU A 216 14.16 1.42 17.58
C LEU A 216 14.37 1.11 16.09
N PHE A 217 13.37 0.55 15.40
CA PHE A 217 13.42 0.37 13.95
C PHE A 217 13.50 1.72 13.22
N VAL A 218 12.63 2.68 13.56
CA VAL A 218 12.66 4.04 13.00
C VAL A 218 14.02 4.73 13.22
N GLU A 219 14.62 4.59 14.41
CA GLU A 219 15.95 5.10 14.73
C GLU A 219 17.07 4.41 13.92
N HIS A 220 16.96 3.10 13.67
CA HIS A 220 17.89 2.33 12.83
C HIS A 220 17.88 2.82 11.37
N VAL A 221 16.69 3.00 10.77
CA VAL A 221 16.59 3.49 9.38
C VAL A 221 17.12 4.92 9.27
N ALA A 222 16.80 5.79 10.23
CA ALA A 222 17.37 7.14 10.29
C ALA A 222 18.90 7.11 10.35
N GLN A 223 19.48 6.28 11.21
CA GLN A 223 20.93 6.21 11.41
C GLN A 223 21.69 5.90 10.11
N TYR A 224 21.24 4.91 9.32
CA TYR A 224 21.94 4.57 8.09
C TYR A 224 21.65 5.55 6.95
N THR A 225 20.42 6.06 6.86
CA THR A 225 20.02 7.05 5.84
C THR A 225 20.82 8.35 6.01
N GLU A 226 20.89 8.87 7.24
CA GLU A 226 21.69 10.06 7.58
C GLU A 226 23.18 9.84 7.31
N ALA A 227 23.72 8.66 7.61
CA ALA A 227 25.13 8.33 7.36
C ALA A 227 25.47 8.28 5.85
N ILE A 228 24.55 7.81 5.02
CA ILE A 228 24.68 7.82 3.55
C ILE A 228 24.61 9.25 3.05
N HIS A 229 23.53 9.98 3.35
CA HIS A 229 23.32 11.35 2.84
C HIS A 229 24.40 12.33 3.30
N ALA A 230 24.98 12.14 4.49
CA ALA A 230 26.10 12.94 4.99
C ALA A 230 27.38 12.84 4.12
N LYS A 231 27.52 11.78 3.33
CA LYS A 231 28.67 11.55 2.43
C LYS A 231 28.29 11.60 0.95
N TYR A 232 27.07 11.17 0.62
CA TYR A 232 26.54 10.99 -0.73
C TYR A 232 25.08 11.48 -0.80
N PRO A 233 24.84 12.80 -0.76
CA PRO A 233 23.50 13.40 -0.68
C PRO A 233 22.62 13.22 -1.95
N ASN A 234 23.16 12.59 -2.99
CA ASN A 234 22.44 12.30 -4.24
C ASN A 234 22.10 10.80 -4.41
N VAL A 235 22.52 9.94 -3.46
CA VAL A 235 22.19 8.50 -3.50
C VAL A 235 20.90 8.29 -2.75
N LEU A 236 19.88 7.81 -3.46
CA LEU A 236 18.54 7.64 -2.89
C LEU A 236 18.46 6.44 -1.95
N VAL A 237 17.69 6.57 -0.88
CA VAL A 237 17.49 5.53 0.13
C VAL A 237 16.00 5.26 0.32
N CYS A 238 15.62 3.99 0.15
CA CYS A 238 14.29 3.48 0.47
C CYS A 238 14.41 2.27 1.42
N SER A 239 13.52 2.23 2.41
CA SER A 239 13.31 1.08 3.30
C SER A 239 12.02 0.39 2.87
N ASN A 240 12.10 -0.87 2.43
CA ASN A 240 10.95 -1.62 1.94
C ASN A 240 9.85 -1.67 3.01
N TRP A 241 8.61 -1.39 2.60
CA TRP A 241 7.42 -1.34 3.45
C TRP A 241 7.38 -0.24 4.52
N MET A 242 8.40 0.61 4.62
CA MET A 242 8.35 1.74 5.54
C MET A 242 7.28 2.74 5.11
N TYR A 243 6.47 3.19 6.07
CA TYR A 243 5.30 4.06 5.86
C TYR A 243 4.21 3.54 4.91
N SER A 244 4.16 2.22 4.67
CA SER A 244 3.04 1.52 3.98
C SER A 244 1.86 1.27 4.92
N VAL A 245 0.82 0.49 4.54
CA VAL A 245 -0.26 0.11 5.46
C VAL A 245 0.25 -0.61 6.73
N ARG A 246 1.50 -1.11 6.74
CA ARG A 246 2.19 -1.70 7.91
C ARG A 246 2.69 -0.65 8.92
N MET A 247 2.84 0.59 8.48
CA MET A 247 3.37 1.74 9.22
C MET A 247 2.54 2.99 8.94
N PRO A 248 1.31 3.08 9.50
CA PRO A 248 0.39 4.18 9.23
C PRO A 248 0.77 5.53 9.85
N GLU A 249 1.88 5.62 10.61
CA GLU A 249 2.39 6.86 11.20
C GLU A 249 3.02 7.82 10.19
N GLU A 250 3.14 9.09 10.57
CA GLU A 250 3.78 10.14 9.77
C GLU A 250 5.26 9.88 9.47
N ILE A 251 5.68 10.29 8.27
CA ILE A 251 7.05 10.15 7.79
C ILE A 251 7.97 11.03 8.64
N THR A 252 8.92 10.41 9.33
CA THR A 252 9.89 11.06 10.22
C THR A 252 11.34 10.80 9.84
N VAL A 253 11.59 9.74 9.07
CA VAL A 253 12.92 9.38 8.55
C VAL A 253 13.13 10.01 7.17
N PRO A 254 14.34 10.51 6.85
CA PRO A 254 14.66 11.12 5.56
C PRO A 254 14.81 10.11 4.41
N VAL A 255 14.01 9.04 4.34
CA VAL A 255 13.94 8.19 3.14
C VAL A 255 13.50 9.04 1.94
N ASP A 256 14.06 8.76 0.76
CA ASP A 256 13.84 9.61 -0.41
C ASP A 256 12.49 9.32 -1.07
N TYR A 257 12.16 8.04 -1.26
CA TYR A 257 10.91 7.54 -1.83
C TYR A 257 10.32 6.39 -0.98
N LEU A 258 9.06 6.03 -1.24
CA LEU A 258 8.38 4.91 -0.58
C LEU A 258 8.19 3.73 -1.55
N SER A 259 8.28 2.50 -1.03
CA SER A 259 8.12 1.29 -1.86
C SER A 259 7.57 0.12 -1.04
N GLY A 260 7.01 -0.85 -1.77
CA GLY A 260 6.54 -2.14 -1.28
C GLY A 260 6.52 -3.18 -2.42
N ASP A 261 6.05 -4.39 -2.14
CA ASP A 261 5.96 -5.48 -3.13
C ASP A 261 4.61 -6.21 -3.15
N PHE A 262 4.34 -6.95 -4.22
CA PHE A 262 3.09 -7.68 -4.39
C PHE A 262 3.13 -9.06 -3.73
N ASP A 263 2.01 -9.50 -3.15
CA ASP A 263 1.82 -10.92 -2.82
C ASP A 263 1.96 -11.78 -4.10
N PRO A 264 2.85 -12.79 -4.16
CA PRO A 264 3.29 -13.38 -5.43
C PRO A 264 2.16 -13.99 -6.27
N SER A 265 1.15 -14.58 -5.63
CA SER A 265 0.04 -15.26 -6.32
C SER A 265 -1.27 -14.44 -6.36
N PHE A 266 -1.37 -13.32 -5.65
CA PHE A 266 -2.58 -12.50 -5.52
C PHE A 266 -2.26 -10.99 -5.55
N GLY A 267 -1.26 -10.60 -6.34
CA GLY A 267 -0.52 -9.35 -6.17
C GLY A 267 -1.37 -8.09 -6.22
N ALA A 268 -2.39 -8.09 -7.08
CA ALA A 268 -3.29 -6.96 -7.26
C ALA A 268 -4.15 -6.61 -6.03
N GLU A 269 -4.48 -7.57 -5.17
CA GLU A 269 -5.26 -7.28 -3.95
C GLU A 269 -4.42 -6.46 -2.97
N ARG A 270 -3.19 -6.93 -2.71
CA ARG A 270 -2.14 -6.20 -1.98
C ARG A 270 -1.87 -4.83 -2.61
N ALA A 271 -1.70 -4.79 -3.93
CA ALA A 271 -1.47 -3.55 -4.67
C ALA A 271 -2.62 -2.54 -4.49
N SER A 272 -3.88 -2.99 -4.45
CA SER A 272 -5.06 -2.11 -4.36
C SER A 272 -5.09 -1.30 -3.07
N ALA A 273 -4.68 -1.92 -1.95
CA ALA A 273 -4.56 -1.26 -0.66
C ALA A 273 -3.28 -0.42 -0.54
N GLU A 274 -2.13 -0.99 -0.88
CA GLU A 274 -0.84 -0.32 -0.70
C GLU A 274 -0.70 0.90 -1.63
N ALA A 275 -1.13 0.81 -2.89
CA ALA A 275 -1.06 1.92 -3.84
C ALA A 275 -1.86 3.15 -3.39
N ARG A 276 -3.05 2.93 -2.80
CA ARG A 276 -3.89 3.99 -2.26
C ARG A 276 -3.32 4.59 -0.98
N PHE A 277 -2.75 3.76 -0.11
CA PHE A 277 -2.16 4.25 1.13
C PHE A 277 -0.83 4.96 0.91
N ILE A 278 0.14 4.32 0.24
CA ILE A 278 1.45 4.90 -0.08
C ILE A 278 1.29 6.16 -0.95
N GLY A 279 0.42 6.11 -1.97
CA GLY A 279 0.12 7.26 -2.82
C GLY A 279 -0.55 8.44 -2.10
N SER A 280 -1.03 8.25 -0.88
CA SER A 280 -1.54 9.35 -0.05
C SER A 280 -0.44 10.13 0.68
N ARG A 281 0.74 9.53 0.91
CA ARG A 281 1.76 9.99 1.89
C ARG A 281 2.60 11.20 1.43
N GLY A 282 2.45 11.66 0.19
CA GLY A 282 3.09 12.88 -0.31
C GLY A 282 4.58 12.74 -0.68
N LYS A 283 5.07 11.51 -0.88
CA LYS A 283 6.37 11.19 -1.48
C LYS A 283 6.19 10.52 -2.83
N THR A 284 7.25 10.49 -3.64
CA THR A 284 7.33 9.60 -4.80
C THR A 284 7.31 8.15 -4.34
N TRP A 285 6.75 7.27 -5.18
CA TRP A 285 6.55 5.89 -4.79
C TRP A 285 6.37 4.94 -5.97
N ASP A 286 6.77 3.69 -5.73
CA ASP A 286 6.53 2.56 -6.63
C ASP A 286 6.07 1.31 -5.85
N LEU A 287 5.66 0.29 -6.59
CA LEU A 287 5.40 -1.05 -6.05
C LEU A 287 5.96 -2.13 -6.98
N MET A 288 6.50 -3.18 -6.39
CA MET A 288 7.19 -4.26 -7.07
C MET A 288 6.24 -5.42 -7.42
N ALA A 289 6.02 -5.66 -8.70
CA ALA A 289 5.34 -6.87 -9.18
C ALA A 289 6.32 -8.04 -9.25
N TRP A 290 5.95 -9.20 -8.70
CA TRP A 290 6.73 -10.43 -8.89
C TRP A 290 6.44 -11.03 -10.27
N SER A 291 7.46 -11.27 -11.10
CA SER A 291 7.33 -11.86 -12.45
C SER A 291 6.84 -13.32 -12.41
N PHE A 292 6.80 -13.94 -11.23
CA PHE A 292 6.55 -15.35 -11.02
C PHE A 292 5.61 -15.59 -9.83
N LEU A 293 4.96 -16.76 -9.79
CA LEU A 293 4.07 -17.18 -8.73
C LEU A 293 4.30 -18.64 -8.32
N ARG A 294 3.67 -19.07 -7.23
CA ARG A 294 3.65 -20.47 -6.78
C ARG A 294 2.23 -20.95 -6.59
N THR A 295 1.96 -22.16 -7.09
CA THR A 295 0.66 -22.83 -6.99
C THR A 295 0.81 -24.12 -6.19
N GLY A 296 0.24 -24.14 -4.98
CA GLY A 296 0.41 -25.26 -4.05
C GLY A 296 1.88 -25.60 -3.83
N ASN A 297 2.24 -26.88 -3.97
CA ASN A 297 3.61 -27.36 -3.75
C ASN A 297 4.53 -27.27 -4.98
N GLN A 298 4.06 -26.76 -6.13
CA GLN A 298 4.86 -26.68 -7.36
C GLN A 298 6.08 -25.74 -7.22
N LEU A 299 6.99 -25.77 -8.19
CA LEU A 299 8.08 -24.79 -8.28
C LEU A 299 7.53 -23.40 -8.67
N TRP A 300 8.34 -22.37 -8.44
CA TRP A 300 8.07 -21.02 -8.95
C TRP A 300 7.95 -21.05 -10.48
N THR A 301 6.95 -20.35 -11.01
CA THR A 301 6.64 -20.32 -12.46
C THR A 301 6.33 -18.89 -12.88
N THR A 302 6.93 -18.45 -13.99
CA THR A 302 6.73 -17.12 -14.58
C THR A 302 5.27 -16.87 -14.94
N LYS A 303 4.78 -15.67 -14.63
CA LYS A 303 3.46 -15.17 -14.98
C LYS A 303 3.37 -14.84 -16.47
N THR A 304 2.15 -14.82 -16.98
CA THR A 304 1.85 -14.38 -18.35
C THR A 304 1.82 -12.85 -18.44
N THR A 305 1.94 -12.29 -19.65
CA THR A 305 1.76 -10.85 -19.90
C THR A 305 0.41 -10.33 -19.39
N PRO A 306 -0.76 -10.96 -19.68
CA PRO A 306 -2.04 -10.49 -19.16
C PRO A 306 -2.12 -10.46 -17.64
N HIS A 307 -1.48 -11.40 -16.93
CA HIS A 307 -1.41 -11.40 -15.47
C HIS A 307 -0.67 -10.17 -14.97
N LEU A 308 0.57 -9.96 -15.45
CA LEU A 308 1.39 -8.83 -15.00
C LEU A 308 0.74 -7.48 -15.35
N CYS A 309 0.24 -7.33 -16.58
CA CYS A 309 -0.50 -6.13 -16.99
C CYS A 309 -1.71 -5.84 -16.08
N GLN A 310 -2.45 -6.87 -15.64
CA GLN A 310 -3.58 -6.68 -14.74
C GLN A 310 -3.18 -6.32 -13.31
N GLU A 311 -2.06 -6.84 -12.81
CA GLU A 311 -1.55 -6.50 -11.47
C GLU A 311 -0.96 -5.07 -11.44
N VAL A 312 -0.13 -4.68 -12.42
CA VAL A 312 0.45 -3.33 -12.46
C VAL A 312 -0.61 -2.25 -12.68
N SER A 313 -1.70 -2.54 -13.42
CA SER A 313 -2.79 -1.59 -13.69
C SER A 313 -3.38 -0.98 -12.42
N THR A 314 -3.48 -1.74 -11.33
CA THR A 314 -3.97 -1.25 -10.03
C THR A 314 -3.07 -0.15 -9.44
N VAL A 315 -1.76 -0.22 -9.68
CA VAL A 315 -0.79 0.81 -9.27
C VAL A 315 -0.81 2.01 -10.20
N LEU A 316 -0.85 1.76 -11.52
CA LEU A 316 -0.95 2.83 -12.53
C LEU A 316 -2.21 3.68 -12.32
N ALA A 317 -3.34 3.06 -11.95
CA ALA A 317 -4.59 3.75 -11.64
C ALA A 317 -4.52 4.68 -10.41
N GLN A 318 -3.52 4.51 -9.53
CA GLN A 318 -3.23 5.42 -8.42
C GLN A 318 -2.09 6.40 -8.74
N GLY A 319 -1.50 6.30 -9.92
CA GLY A 319 -0.49 7.20 -10.46
C GLY A 319 0.93 7.02 -9.95
N GLY A 320 1.21 5.89 -9.30
CA GLY A 320 2.57 5.47 -8.93
C GLY A 320 3.33 4.83 -10.09
N ALA A 321 4.61 4.62 -9.86
CA ALA A 321 5.48 3.84 -10.72
C ALA A 321 5.39 2.34 -10.38
N VAL A 322 5.87 1.48 -11.28
CA VAL A 322 5.98 0.03 -11.04
C VAL A 322 7.35 -0.48 -11.42
N PHE A 323 7.80 -1.53 -10.76
CA PHE A 323 8.96 -2.29 -11.18
C PHE A 323 8.70 -3.78 -11.07
N ILE A 324 9.40 -4.59 -11.86
CA ILE A 324 9.16 -6.04 -11.93
C ILE A 324 10.36 -6.81 -11.42
N TYR A 325 10.14 -7.62 -10.39
CA TYR A 325 11.09 -8.60 -9.87
C TYR A 325 11.13 -9.82 -10.78
N ASP A 326 12.27 -10.04 -11.44
CA ASP A 326 12.61 -11.28 -12.14
C ASP A 326 13.84 -11.96 -11.54
N GLN A 327 13.94 -13.28 -11.66
CA GLN A 327 15.07 -14.06 -11.13
C GLN A 327 16.06 -14.43 -12.23
N PRO A 328 17.32 -13.92 -12.20
CA PRO A 328 18.39 -14.40 -13.07
C PRO A 328 18.75 -15.86 -12.76
N GLN A 329 19.38 -16.53 -13.72
CA GLN A 329 20.04 -17.81 -13.49
C GLN A 329 21.23 -17.60 -12.52
N ARG A 330 21.67 -18.64 -11.79
CA ARG A 330 22.82 -18.50 -10.86
C ARG A 330 24.09 -17.97 -11.54
N SER A 331 24.28 -18.24 -12.84
CA SER A 331 25.38 -17.68 -13.62
C SER A 331 25.28 -16.16 -13.87
N GLY A 332 24.21 -15.49 -13.42
CA GLY A 332 23.92 -14.08 -13.71
C GLY A 332 23.31 -13.85 -15.08
N ARG A 333 22.97 -14.92 -15.83
CA ARG A 333 22.27 -14.84 -17.11
C ARG A 333 20.79 -14.51 -16.91
N LEU A 334 20.34 -13.40 -17.51
CA LEU A 334 18.92 -13.09 -17.63
C LEU A 334 18.24 -14.07 -18.61
N THR A 335 17.06 -14.56 -18.26
CA THR A 335 16.31 -15.50 -19.10
C THR A 335 15.57 -14.75 -20.19
N GLY A 336 16.05 -14.84 -21.44
CA GLY A 336 15.59 -14.00 -22.56
C GLY A 336 14.08 -13.97 -22.81
N TRP A 337 13.39 -15.11 -22.66
CA TRP A 337 11.92 -15.17 -22.84
C TRP A 337 11.13 -14.55 -21.68
N HIS A 338 11.73 -14.42 -20.49
CA HIS A 338 11.15 -13.56 -19.45
C HIS A 338 11.23 -12.10 -19.89
N GLN A 339 12.38 -11.68 -20.45
CA GLN A 339 12.58 -10.29 -20.88
C GLN A 339 11.67 -9.90 -22.06
N ASP A 340 11.26 -10.86 -22.89
CA ASP A 340 10.23 -10.67 -23.91
C ASP A 340 8.87 -10.30 -23.26
N ILE A 341 8.44 -11.04 -22.23
CA ILE A 341 7.25 -10.72 -21.42
C ILE A 341 7.39 -9.34 -20.74
N LEU A 342 8.54 -9.07 -20.13
CA LEU A 342 8.78 -7.79 -19.43
C LEU A 342 8.73 -6.60 -20.40
N SER A 343 9.18 -6.77 -21.65
CA SER A 343 9.07 -5.75 -22.71
C SER A 343 7.61 -5.50 -23.12
N GLU A 344 6.78 -6.56 -23.23
CA GLU A 344 5.33 -6.40 -23.48
C GLU A 344 4.63 -5.65 -22.33
N VAL A 345 4.95 -5.96 -21.06
CA VAL A 345 4.41 -5.26 -19.89
C VAL A 345 4.92 -3.80 -19.84
N ALA A 346 6.20 -3.56 -20.14
CA ALA A 346 6.74 -2.21 -20.24
C ALA A 346 5.97 -1.39 -21.29
N ALA A 347 5.77 -1.94 -22.49
CA ALA A 347 5.00 -1.29 -23.55
C ALA A 347 3.54 -0.99 -23.13
N PHE A 348 2.88 -1.92 -22.43
CA PHE A 348 1.56 -1.72 -21.85
C PHE A 348 1.53 -0.55 -20.84
N CYS A 349 2.53 -0.45 -19.96
CA CYS A 349 2.67 0.66 -19.01
C CYS A 349 2.92 1.98 -19.74
N ARG A 350 3.89 2.05 -20.67
CA ARG A 350 4.25 3.29 -21.38
C ARG A 350 3.07 3.91 -22.15
N GLN A 351 2.20 3.10 -22.75
CA GLN A 351 0.96 3.56 -23.40
C GLN A 351 0.02 4.33 -22.46
N ARG A 352 0.15 4.14 -21.14
CA ARG A 352 -0.69 4.73 -20.09
C ARG A 352 0.03 5.80 -19.27
N GLN A 353 1.35 5.92 -19.39
CA GLN A 353 2.19 6.81 -18.58
C GLN A 353 1.68 8.24 -18.56
N GLU A 354 1.36 8.82 -19.72
CA GLU A 354 0.86 10.21 -19.80
C GLU A 354 -0.46 10.41 -19.04
N LEU A 355 -1.29 9.37 -18.85
CA LEU A 355 -2.60 9.49 -18.19
C LEU A 355 -2.64 8.89 -16.78
N CYS A 356 -1.55 8.27 -16.34
CA CYS A 356 -1.45 7.61 -15.04
C CYS A 356 -0.43 8.29 -14.13
N HIS A 357 0.82 8.45 -14.59
CA HIS A 357 1.93 8.87 -13.74
C HIS A 357 1.71 10.27 -13.16
N LYS A 358 2.04 10.44 -11.87
CA LYS A 358 1.93 11.71 -11.14
C LYS A 358 0.53 12.36 -11.21
N THR A 359 -0.52 11.54 -11.34
CA THR A 359 -1.89 12.04 -11.18
C THR A 359 -2.23 12.18 -9.71
N GLU A 360 -3.01 13.20 -9.35
CA GLU A 360 -3.51 13.42 -8.00
C GLU A 360 -4.88 12.74 -7.82
N THR A 361 -5.31 12.52 -6.57
CA THR A 361 -6.68 12.04 -6.34
C THR A 361 -7.71 13.11 -6.70
N LEU A 362 -8.82 12.69 -7.30
CA LEU A 362 -10.06 13.46 -7.29
C LEU A 362 -10.89 12.93 -6.09
N PRO A 363 -11.05 13.67 -4.99
CA PRO A 363 -11.65 13.14 -3.76
C PRO A 363 -13.07 12.59 -3.95
N GLN A 364 -13.32 11.37 -3.46
CA GLN A 364 -14.60 10.66 -3.59
C GLN A 364 -15.00 10.01 -2.26
N VAL A 365 -14.38 8.88 -1.93
CA VAL A 365 -14.52 8.20 -0.64
C VAL A 365 -13.17 8.18 0.08
N ALA A 366 -13.11 8.63 1.32
CA ALA A 366 -11.94 8.46 2.19
C ALA A 366 -12.19 7.34 3.20
N ILE A 367 -11.32 6.34 3.23
CA ILE A 367 -11.37 5.23 4.21
C ILE A 367 -10.27 5.46 5.23
N LEU A 368 -10.63 5.46 6.52
CA LEU A 368 -9.65 5.60 7.60
C LEU A 368 -8.80 4.33 7.75
N HIS A 369 -7.49 4.50 7.90
CA HIS A 369 -6.54 3.52 8.41
C HIS A 369 -5.88 4.09 9.67
N SER A 370 -6.57 3.99 10.82
CA SER A 370 -6.11 4.59 12.07
C SER A 370 -4.85 3.91 12.59
N GLN A 371 -3.79 4.70 12.78
CA GLN A 371 -2.56 4.27 13.45
C GLN A 371 -2.84 3.74 14.86
N SER A 372 -3.71 4.42 15.61
CA SER A 372 -4.06 4.05 16.99
C SER A 372 -4.78 2.71 17.07
N TYR A 373 -5.77 2.50 16.19
CA TYR A 373 -6.45 1.20 16.08
C TYR A 373 -5.50 0.12 15.60
N PHE A 374 -4.74 0.40 14.53
CA PHE A 374 -3.83 -0.56 13.92
C PHE A 374 -2.84 -1.07 14.96
N TYR A 375 -2.08 -0.20 15.63
CA TYR A 375 -1.07 -0.68 16.57
C TYR A 375 -1.62 -1.33 17.84
N ARG A 376 -2.82 -0.96 18.29
CA ARG A 376 -3.48 -1.64 19.43
C ARG A 376 -3.90 -3.08 19.07
N ASN A 377 -4.23 -3.35 17.82
CA ASN A 377 -4.80 -4.62 17.35
C ASN A 377 -3.84 -5.46 16.46
N ASN A 378 -2.68 -4.91 16.08
CA ASN A 378 -1.69 -5.57 15.22
C ASN A 378 -0.65 -6.33 16.05
N ASP A 379 -0.11 -7.42 15.48
CA ASP A 379 0.94 -8.23 16.09
C ASP A 379 1.90 -8.76 15.01
N PRO A 380 3.23 -8.81 15.24
CA PRO A 380 3.95 -8.28 16.40
C PRO A 380 4.26 -6.77 16.27
N LEU A 381 5.12 -6.35 15.33
CA LEU A 381 5.45 -4.92 15.12
C LEU A 381 4.75 -4.36 13.88
N PHE A 382 5.08 -4.90 12.72
CA PHE A 382 4.67 -4.45 11.38
C PHE A 382 3.93 -5.56 10.61
N GLY A 383 3.23 -6.41 11.36
CA GLY A 383 2.35 -7.46 10.85
C GLY A 383 1.12 -6.89 10.13
N LEU A 384 0.27 -7.79 9.65
CA LEU A 384 -0.91 -7.48 8.86
C LEU A 384 -2.15 -8.21 9.43
N SER A 385 -2.42 -8.06 10.74
CA SER A 385 -3.63 -8.61 11.35
C SER A 385 -4.76 -7.58 11.52
N ALA A 386 -4.41 -6.30 11.74
CA ALA A 386 -5.37 -5.24 12.03
C ALA A 386 -5.95 -4.51 10.80
N HIS A 387 -5.36 -4.64 9.61
CA HIS A 387 -5.80 -3.92 8.41
C HIS A 387 -7.17 -4.38 7.86
N ARG A 388 -7.63 -5.59 8.22
CA ARG A 388 -8.74 -6.29 7.52
C ARG A 388 -10.04 -5.50 7.36
N PRO A 389 -10.52 -4.73 8.36
CA PRO A 389 -11.70 -3.89 8.17
C PRO A 389 -11.49 -2.78 7.13
N MET A 390 -10.29 -2.22 7.03
CA MET A 390 -9.94 -1.19 6.05
C MET A 390 -9.91 -1.77 4.64
N GLU A 391 -9.23 -2.90 4.42
CA GLU A 391 -9.22 -3.58 3.11
C GLU A 391 -10.63 -4.07 2.71
N GLY A 392 -11.41 -4.58 3.68
CA GLY A 392 -12.81 -4.95 3.45
C GLY A 392 -13.72 -3.79 3.07
N ALA A 393 -13.47 -2.59 3.63
CA ALA A 393 -14.13 -1.37 3.20
C ALA A 393 -13.69 -0.93 1.81
N LEU A 394 -12.39 -1.03 1.49
CA LEU A 394 -11.88 -0.75 0.16
C LEU A 394 -12.59 -1.64 -0.88
N HIS A 395 -12.52 -2.95 -0.71
CA HIS A 395 -13.11 -3.90 -1.66
C HIS A 395 -14.63 -3.69 -1.79
N ALA A 396 -15.34 -3.47 -0.68
CA ALA A 396 -16.77 -3.22 -0.73
C ALA A 396 -17.14 -1.90 -1.43
N VAL A 397 -16.31 -0.85 -1.34
CA VAL A 397 -16.55 0.44 -2.02
C VAL A 397 -16.24 0.34 -3.52
N LEU A 398 -15.09 -0.25 -3.88
CA LEU A 398 -14.67 -0.44 -5.27
C LEU A 398 -15.67 -1.32 -6.04
N GLU A 399 -16.07 -2.46 -5.46
CA GLU A 399 -16.99 -3.41 -6.10
C GLU A 399 -18.47 -2.94 -6.11
N ASN A 400 -18.80 -1.87 -5.37
CA ASN A 400 -20.05 -1.12 -5.52
C ASN A 400 -19.90 0.07 -6.51
N GLY A 401 -18.83 0.12 -7.30
CA GLY A 401 -18.67 1.07 -8.41
C GLY A 401 -18.13 2.45 -8.03
N TYR A 402 -17.60 2.63 -6.82
CA TYR A 402 -17.07 3.93 -6.36
C TYR A 402 -15.53 3.95 -6.33
N SER A 403 -14.94 5.15 -6.34
CA SER A 403 -13.51 5.35 -6.11
C SER A 403 -13.23 5.66 -4.64
N ALA A 404 -12.15 5.10 -4.09
CA ALA A 404 -11.72 5.33 -2.71
C ALA A 404 -10.22 5.64 -2.60
N ASP A 405 -9.87 6.47 -1.61
CA ASP A 405 -8.53 6.63 -1.05
C ASP A 405 -8.47 6.01 0.36
N ILE A 406 -7.27 5.63 0.81
CA ILE A 406 -7.01 5.23 2.20
C ILE A 406 -6.14 6.31 2.83
N LEU A 407 -6.56 6.85 3.98
CA LEU A 407 -5.88 7.92 4.70
C LEU A 407 -5.61 7.52 6.15
N ASN A 408 -4.45 7.91 6.70
CA ASN A 408 -4.22 7.79 8.13
C ASN A 408 -4.98 8.88 8.92
N GLU A 409 -4.83 8.91 10.25
CA GLU A 409 -5.52 9.87 11.11
C GLU A 409 -5.22 11.33 10.75
N ASP A 410 -3.96 11.67 10.51
CA ASP A 410 -3.51 13.05 10.26
C ASP A 410 -3.93 13.55 8.88
N GLN A 411 -3.77 12.70 7.86
CA GLN A 411 -4.24 12.99 6.50
C GLN A 411 -5.75 13.09 6.43
N LEU A 412 -6.49 12.23 7.15
CA LEU A 412 -7.95 12.30 7.18
C LEU A 412 -8.38 13.64 7.81
N ILE A 413 -7.80 14.03 8.94
CA ILE A 413 -8.07 15.35 9.57
C ILE A 413 -7.76 16.49 8.59
N ALA A 414 -6.63 16.46 7.90
CA ALA A 414 -6.22 17.51 6.98
C ALA A 414 -7.07 17.59 5.69
N ARG A 415 -7.66 16.48 5.24
CA ARG A 415 -8.24 16.37 3.88
C ARG A 415 -9.73 16.02 3.83
N MET A 416 -10.34 15.53 4.91
CA MET A 416 -11.72 14.98 4.87
C MET A 416 -12.78 15.97 4.37
N ALA A 417 -12.60 17.27 4.60
CA ALA A 417 -13.51 18.32 4.09
C ALA A 417 -13.62 18.37 2.56
N GLY A 418 -12.66 17.78 1.82
CA GLY A 418 -12.73 17.64 0.36
C GLY A 418 -13.48 16.39 -0.14
N TYR A 419 -13.76 15.41 0.72
CA TYR A 419 -14.39 14.15 0.33
C TYR A 419 -15.92 14.20 0.53
N PRO A 420 -16.72 13.82 -0.49
CA PRO A 420 -18.15 13.61 -0.32
C PRO A 420 -18.53 12.57 0.74
N LEU A 421 -17.67 11.56 0.97
CA LEU A 421 -17.90 10.47 1.93
C LEU A 421 -16.63 10.11 2.70
N VAL A 422 -16.76 9.93 4.02
CA VAL A 422 -15.77 9.33 4.90
C VAL A 422 -16.30 8.00 5.46
N ILE A 423 -15.44 6.98 5.55
CA ILE A 423 -15.75 5.67 6.12
C ILE A 423 -14.80 5.36 7.27
N VAL A 424 -15.36 4.98 8.42
CA VAL A 424 -14.64 4.47 9.61
C VAL A 424 -15.01 3.00 9.81
N PRO A 425 -14.20 2.06 9.31
CA PRO A 425 -14.59 0.65 9.24
C PRO A 425 -14.14 -0.13 10.48
N GLU A 426 -15.02 -0.35 11.46
CA GLU A 426 -14.77 -1.16 12.67
C GLU A 426 -13.56 -0.72 13.52
N GLN A 427 -13.14 0.54 13.37
CA GLN A 427 -12.00 1.11 14.08
C GLN A 427 -12.48 1.81 15.34
N ASP A 428 -12.42 1.07 16.45
CA ASP A 428 -12.79 1.53 17.79
C ASP A 428 -11.69 2.39 18.46
N GLN A 429 -12.03 2.99 19.60
CA GLN A 429 -11.16 3.80 20.47
C GLN A 429 -10.20 4.70 19.69
N LEU A 430 -10.77 5.51 18.80
CA LEU A 430 -10.05 6.54 18.07
C LEU A 430 -9.63 7.69 19.01
N PRO A 431 -8.53 8.40 18.75
CA PRO A 431 -8.15 9.54 19.58
C PRO A 431 -9.17 10.70 19.49
N ASP A 432 -9.40 11.41 20.60
CA ASP A 432 -10.37 12.52 20.71
C ASP A 432 -10.27 13.55 19.59
N ARG A 433 -9.05 13.81 19.08
CA ARG A 433 -8.77 14.71 17.95
C ARG A 433 -9.46 14.25 16.65
N VAL A 434 -9.45 12.94 16.37
CA VAL A 434 -10.07 12.31 15.20
C VAL A 434 -11.58 12.35 15.35
N ILE A 435 -12.08 11.99 16.54
CA ILE A 435 -13.51 12.02 16.88
C ILE A 435 -14.06 13.45 16.72
N SER A 436 -13.34 14.45 17.22
CA SER A 436 -13.74 15.87 17.12
C SER A 436 -13.79 16.34 15.67
N ALA A 437 -12.77 16.00 14.86
CA ALA A 437 -12.74 16.35 13.44
C ALA A 437 -13.85 15.66 12.63
N LEU A 438 -14.15 14.38 12.92
CA LEU A 438 -15.28 13.66 12.32
C LEU A 438 -16.63 14.32 12.66
N LYS A 439 -16.83 14.74 13.93
CA LYS A 439 -18.02 15.50 14.34
C LYS A 439 -18.14 16.82 13.58
N GLU A 440 -17.05 17.57 13.46
CA GLU A 440 -17.02 18.84 12.74
C GLU A 440 -17.32 18.66 11.24
N TYR A 441 -16.67 17.70 10.58
CA TYR A 441 -16.90 17.37 9.17
C TYR A 441 -18.39 17.08 8.89
N VAL A 442 -19.02 16.20 9.68
CA VAL A 442 -20.46 15.92 9.52
C VAL A 442 -21.30 17.16 9.84
N GLN A 443 -20.97 17.90 10.89
CA GLN A 443 -21.71 19.12 11.26
C GLN A 443 -21.69 20.18 10.15
N GLN A 444 -20.59 20.29 9.40
CA GLN A 444 -20.43 21.20 8.27
C GLN A 444 -21.16 20.75 6.99
N GLY A 445 -21.51 19.47 6.86
CA GLY A 445 -22.23 18.90 5.71
C GLY A 445 -21.72 17.55 5.22
N GLY A 446 -20.63 17.04 5.79
CA GLY A 446 -20.02 15.77 5.40
C GLY A 446 -20.91 14.54 5.65
N HIS A 447 -20.70 13.51 4.84
CA HIS A 447 -21.37 12.22 4.98
C HIS A 447 -20.41 11.18 5.56
N LEU A 448 -20.86 10.43 6.57
CA LEU A 448 -20.03 9.53 7.36
C LEU A 448 -20.67 8.15 7.50
N LEU A 449 -19.95 7.10 7.10
CA LEU A 449 -20.31 5.71 7.36
C LEU A 449 -19.41 5.17 8.49
N ILE A 450 -20.02 4.76 9.61
CA ILE A 450 -19.31 4.09 10.72
C ILE A 450 -19.80 2.66 10.81
N SER A 451 -18.91 1.70 11.09
CA SER A 451 -19.31 0.33 11.43
C SER A 451 -18.61 -0.21 12.68
N GLY A 452 -19.15 -1.30 13.23
CA GLY A 452 -18.63 -2.00 14.41
C GLY A 452 -19.56 -1.94 15.63
N SER A 453 -19.41 -2.90 16.55
CA SER A 453 -20.25 -3.01 17.75
C SER A 453 -19.98 -1.98 18.84
N GLU A 454 -18.87 -1.24 18.76
CA GLU A 454 -18.58 -0.11 19.67
C GLU A 454 -19.12 1.23 19.14
N ALA A 455 -19.53 1.32 17.87
CA ALA A 455 -19.89 2.59 17.23
C ALA A 455 -20.96 3.39 18.00
N ALA A 456 -22.03 2.74 18.46
CA ALA A 456 -23.08 3.40 19.25
C ALA A 456 -22.69 3.68 20.72
N ARG A 457 -21.61 3.09 21.21
CA ARG A 457 -21.08 3.32 22.57
C ARG A 457 -20.08 4.47 22.60
N GLU A 458 -19.21 4.54 21.59
CA GLU A 458 -18.20 5.59 21.44
C GLU A 458 -18.77 6.87 20.82
N TYR A 459 -19.74 6.75 19.90
CA TYR A 459 -20.27 7.87 19.12
C TYR A 459 -21.81 8.03 19.21
N PRO A 460 -22.44 7.97 20.40
CA PRO A 460 -23.91 7.93 20.53
C PRO A 460 -24.62 9.13 19.89
N GLU A 461 -23.99 10.31 19.89
CA GLU A 461 -24.48 11.53 19.25
C GLU A 461 -24.47 11.44 17.70
N LEU A 462 -23.41 10.87 17.12
CA LEU A 462 -23.27 10.71 15.68
C LEU A 462 -24.16 9.58 15.18
N THR A 463 -24.17 8.43 15.85
CA THR A 463 -25.01 7.28 15.47
C THR A 463 -26.49 7.49 15.79
N GLY A 464 -26.83 8.48 16.64
CA GLY A 464 -28.19 8.75 17.11
C GLY A 464 -28.82 7.57 17.83
N CYS A 465 -28.03 6.86 18.65
CA CYS A 465 -28.36 5.56 19.23
C CYS A 465 -27.77 5.38 20.64
N GLU A 466 -28.47 4.63 21.49
CA GLU A 466 -28.00 4.12 22.78
C GLU A 466 -27.59 2.65 22.61
N ALA A 467 -26.36 2.29 22.99
CA ALA A 467 -25.87 0.91 22.94
C ALA A 467 -26.39 0.06 24.11
N SER A 468 -26.88 -1.16 23.83
CA SER A 468 -27.15 -2.19 24.84
C SER A 468 -25.84 -2.72 25.44
N GLN A 469 -25.91 -3.34 26.62
CA GLN A 469 -24.80 -4.15 27.15
C GLN A 469 -24.72 -5.53 26.47
N GLU A 470 -25.80 -5.98 25.82
CA GLU A 470 -25.82 -7.25 25.09
C GLU A 470 -25.04 -7.14 23.77
N LYS A 471 -24.06 -8.04 23.60
CA LYS A 471 -23.36 -8.29 22.34
C LYS A 471 -23.77 -9.65 21.79
N LEU A 472 -24.04 -9.71 20.48
CA LEU A 472 -24.33 -10.95 19.77
C LEU A 472 -23.07 -11.39 18.99
N PRO A 473 -22.73 -12.70 18.95
CA PRO A 473 -21.51 -13.19 18.29
C PRO A 473 -21.62 -13.25 16.75
N GLN A 474 -22.83 -13.06 16.22
CA GLN A 474 -23.19 -13.02 14.81
C GLN A 474 -24.60 -12.40 14.68
N ALA A 475 -24.98 -11.98 13.49
CA ALA A 475 -26.37 -11.64 13.18
C ALA A 475 -26.68 -11.88 11.70
N TRP A 476 -27.96 -11.81 11.33
CA TRP A 476 -28.39 -11.75 9.93
C TRP A 476 -28.77 -10.31 9.59
N VAL A 477 -28.42 -9.86 8.38
CA VAL A 477 -28.80 -8.54 7.84
C VAL A 477 -29.58 -8.70 6.53
N PRO A 478 -30.68 -7.95 6.33
CA PRO A 478 -31.46 -8.03 5.11
C PRO A 478 -30.66 -7.50 3.91
N ALA A 479 -30.76 -8.19 2.76
CA ALA A 479 -30.06 -7.81 1.54
C ALA A 479 -30.84 -8.30 0.32
N GLY A 480 -31.19 -7.38 -0.59
CA GLY A 480 -32.05 -7.68 -1.73
C GLY A 480 -33.43 -8.19 -1.28
N ASN A 481 -33.80 -9.39 -1.69
CA ASN A 481 -35.05 -10.07 -1.31
C ASN A 481 -34.88 -11.12 -0.19
N GLY A 482 -33.71 -11.17 0.47
CA GLY A 482 -33.40 -12.14 1.52
C GLY A 482 -32.53 -11.52 2.61
N CYS A 483 -31.61 -12.31 3.17
CA CYS A 483 -30.62 -11.84 4.14
C CYS A 483 -29.29 -12.61 4.01
N VAL A 484 -28.29 -12.16 4.77
CA VAL A 484 -26.98 -12.81 4.87
C VAL A 484 -26.52 -12.86 6.33
N PRO A 485 -25.96 -13.99 6.82
CA PRO A 485 -25.29 -14.04 8.11
C PRO A 485 -23.95 -13.27 8.06
N VAL A 486 -23.66 -12.52 9.11
CA VAL A 486 -22.40 -11.81 9.32
C VAL A 486 -21.87 -12.20 10.70
N GLU A 487 -20.75 -12.91 10.71
CA GLU A 487 -20.04 -13.33 11.92
C GLU A 487 -19.34 -12.14 12.60
N GLY A 488 -19.19 -12.20 13.92
CA GLY A 488 -18.49 -11.22 14.74
C GLY A 488 -19.43 -10.41 15.63
N GLY A 489 -18.84 -9.59 16.51
CA GLY A 489 -19.58 -8.86 17.54
C GLY A 489 -20.56 -7.82 16.96
N TRP A 490 -21.85 -8.06 17.12
CA TRP A 490 -22.94 -7.10 16.86
C TRP A 490 -23.43 -6.48 18.18
N CYS A 491 -23.81 -5.21 18.16
CA CYS A 491 -24.44 -4.52 19.29
C CYS A 491 -25.93 -4.33 19.02
N ARG A 492 -26.79 -4.72 19.97
CA ARG A 492 -28.18 -4.25 19.97
C ARG A 492 -28.22 -2.78 20.39
N VAL A 493 -28.97 -1.96 19.68
CA VAL A 493 -29.07 -0.52 19.95
C VAL A 493 -30.53 -0.08 20.02
N LYS A 494 -30.76 1.03 20.72
CA LYS A 494 -32.04 1.74 20.74
C LYS A 494 -31.84 3.10 20.08
N THR A 495 -32.63 3.41 19.07
CA THR A 495 -32.59 4.70 18.39
C THR A 495 -33.02 5.84 19.33
N THR A 496 -32.34 6.99 19.25
CA THR A 496 -32.70 8.22 19.95
C THR A 496 -33.10 9.32 18.95
N THR A 497 -32.17 9.73 18.08
CA THR A 497 -32.41 10.67 16.97
C THR A 497 -32.36 10.00 15.60
N ALA A 498 -31.70 8.84 15.50
CA ALA A 498 -31.61 8.10 14.25
C ALA A 498 -32.93 7.41 13.87
N ARG A 499 -33.12 7.17 12.58
CA ARG A 499 -34.11 6.22 12.06
C ARG A 499 -33.45 4.87 11.76
N GLU A 500 -34.19 3.80 11.91
CA GLU A 500 -33.78 2.49 11.39
C GLU A 500 -33.61 2.58 9.86
N LEU A 501 -32.50 2.04 9.37
CA LEU A 501 -32.23 1.84 7.95
C LEU A 501 -32.48 0.38 7.55
N ALA A 502 -32.05 -0.55 8.41
CA ALA A 502 -32.29 -1.98 8.24
C ALA A 502 -32.42 -2.68 9.60
N PRO A 503 -33.40 -3.59 9.77
CA PRO A 503 -33.53 -4.38 10.99
C PRO A 503 -32.39 -5.39 11.14
N LEU A 504 -32.03 -5.68 12.39
CA LEU A 504 -31.23 -6.84 12.77
C LEU A 504 -32.12 -8.08 12.77
N LEU A 505 -31.61 -9.19 12.24
CA LEU A 505 -32.35 -10.45 12.14
C LEU A 505 -31.67 -11.54 12.97
N ASN A 506 -32.49 -12.35 13.65
CA ASN A 506 -32.02 -13.49 14.45
C ASN A 506 -31.81 -14.77 13.62
N GLN A 507 -32.40 -14.84 12.42
CA GLN A 507 -32.46 -16.00 11.52
C GLN A 507 -32.77 -15.56 10.08
N GLN A 508 -32.90 -16.52 9.17
CA GLN A 508 -32.83 -16.35 7.71
C GLN A 508 -34.05 -15.71 7.01
N GLU A 509 -35.21 -15.58 7.66
CA GLU A 509 -36.46 -15.08 7.06
C GLU A 509 -36.75 -13.64 7.54
N PRO A 510 -36.47 -12.58 6.74
CA PRO A 510 -36.56 -11.19 7.20
C PRO A 510 -37.95 -10.79 7.69
N SER A 511 -39.00 -11.37 7.10
CA SER A 511 -40.39 -11.04 7.43
C SER A 511 -40.85 -11.57 8.80
N VAL A 512 -40.12 -12.54 9.37
CA VAL A 512 -40.48 -13.22 10.63
C VAL A 512 -39.39 -13.10 11.71
N ASN A 513 -38.12 -12.94 11.33
CA ASN A 513 -36.98 -13.07 12.24
C ASN A 513 -36.40 -11.74 12.78
N LEU A 514 -37.20 -10.67 12.80
CA LEU A 514 -36.85 -9.37 13.38
C LEU A 514 -36.33 -9.52 14.82
N ALA A 515 -35.16 -8.94 15.12
CA ALA A 515 -34.51 -9.02 16.43
C ALA A 515 -34.87 -7.89 17.41
N GLY A 516 -35.78 -6.99 17.01
CA GLY A 516 -36.20 -5.85 17.85
C GLY A 516 -35.12 -4.77 18.04
N SER A 517 -34.11 -4.75 17.17
CA SER A 517 -33.00 -3.79 17.12
C SER A 517 -32.69 -3.53 15.64
N PRO A 518 -32.22 -2.33 15.25
CA PRO A 518 -31.66 -2.11 13.93
C PRO A 518 -30.29 -2.79 13.80
N ALA A 519 -29.95 -3.23 12.59
CA ALA A 519 -28.59 -3.59 12.18
C ALA A 519 -27.86 -2.36 11.65
N ALA A 520 -28.57 -1.52 10.90
CA ALA A 520 -28.08 -0.24 10.42
C ALA A 520 -29.08 0.87 10.76
N THR A 521 -28.55 2.05 11.10
CA THR A 521 -29.32 3.27 11.36
C THR A 521 -28.79 4.42 10.53
N VAL A 522 -29.61 5.45 10.32
CA VAL A 522 -29.19 6.70 9.70
C VAL A 522 -29.67 7.89 10.53
N ASN A 523 -28.79 8.83 10.76
CA ASN A 523 -28.96 9.99 11.65
C ASN A 523 -28.55 11.27 10.91
N SER A 524 -29.27 12.36 11.14
CA SER A 524 -28.86 13.69 10.67
C SER A 524 -28.13 14.42 11.78
N PHE A 525 -26.94 14.93 11.51
CA PHE A 525 -26.10 15.60 12.52
C PHE A 525 -25.54 16.90 11.95
N GLY A 526 -25.97 18.04 12.51
CA GLY A 526 -25.72 19.35 11.89
C GLY A 526 -26.32 19.43 10.49
N LYS A 527 -25.48 19.62 9.46
CA LYS A 527 -25.88 19.64 8.05
C LYS A 527 -25.68 18.31 7.33
N GLY A 528 -24.89 17.40 7.89
CA GLY A 528 -24.50 16.14 7.28
C GLY A 528 -25.34 14.94 7.72
N THR A 529 -24.96 13.77 7.23
CA THR A 529 -25.65 12.50 7.49
C THR A 529 -24.66 11.42 7.95
N VAL A 530 -25.03 10.69 9.00
CA VAL A 530 -24.29 9.54 9.50
C VAL A 530 -25.10 8.27 9.24
N VAL A 531 -24.51 7.27 8.60
CA VAL A 531 -25.01 5.90 8.62
C VAL A 531 -24.13 5.09 9.56
N ALA A 532 -24.76 4.31 10.45
CA ALA A 532 -24.06 3.46 11.40
C ALA A 532 -24.49 2.00 11.20
N ILE A 533 -23.54 1.09 11.02
CA ILE A 533 -23.76 -0.35 10.96
C ILE A 533 -23.23 -0.98 12.25
N HIS A 534 -24.12 -1.50 13.11
CA HIS A 534 -23.79 -1.88 14.49
C HIS A 534 -23.09 -3.25 14.62
N GLY A 535 -22.28 -3.62 13.62
CA GLY A 535 -21.54 -4.88 13.52
C GLY A 535 -20.47 -4.88 12.42
N PRO A 536 -19.70 -5.97 12.27
CA PRO A 536 -18.41 -5.97 11.58
C PRO A 536 -18.52 -6.41 10.11
N VAL A 537 -19.27 -5.65 9.32
CA VAL A 537 -19.56 -6.00 7.92
C VAL A 537 -18.37 -5.90 6.98
N PHE A 538 -17.37 -5.07 7.26
CA PHE A 538 -16.21 -4.91 6.37
C PHE A 538 -15.19 -6.01 6.58
N ARG A 539 -14.91 -6.40 7.84
CA ARG A 539 -14.10 -7.59 8.14
C ARG A 539 -14.73 -8.85 7.57
N ALA A 540 -16.05 -9.00 7.67
CA ALA A 540 -16.76 -10.09 7.02
C ALA A 540 -16.68 -10.01 5.48
N TYR A 541 -16.61 -8.80 4.90
CA TYR A 541 -16.40 -8.61 3.47
C TYR A 541 -15.00 -9.04 3.01
N ASN A 542 -13.95 -8.57 3.68
CA ASN A 542 -12.55 -8.97 3.45
C ASN A 542 -12.37 -10.50 3.48
N GLN A 543 -13.14 -11.20 4.31
CA GLN A 543 -13.07 -12.67 4.44
C GLN A 543 -13.86 -13.46 3.38
N SER A 544 -14.84 -12.84 2.70
CA SER A 544 -15.85 -13.60 1.94
C SER A 544 -16.18 -13.05 0.55
N HIS A 545 -15.98 -11.75 0.31
CA HIS A 545 -16.47 -11.01 -0.86
C HIS A 545 -17.92 -11.35 -1.24
N TYR A 546 -18.76 -11.65 -0.24
CA TYR A 546 -20.07 -12.25 -0.50
C TYR A 546 -21.06 -11.22 -1.05
N PRO A 547 -21.72 -11.46 -2.22
CA PRO A 547 -22.48 -10.42 -2.92
C PRO A 547 -23.62 -9.77 -2.11
N LEU A 548 -24.24 -10.49 -1.16
CA LEU A 548 -25.27 -9.89 -0.30
C LEU A 548 -24.69 -8.99 0.81
N VAL A 549 -23.47 -9.25 1.29
CA VAL A 549 -22.76 -8.32 2.19
C VAL A 549 -22.36 -7.07 1.41
N ARG A 550 -21.83 -7.23 0.18
CA ARG A 550 -21.57 -6.10 -0.73
C ARG A 550 -22.82 -5.25 -0.94
N ARG A 551 -23.96 -5.90 -1.22
CA ARG A 551 -25.24 -5.22 -1.43
C ARG A 551 -25.70 -4.45 -0.21
N PHE A 552 -25.63 -5.05 0.98
CA PHE A 552 -25.99 -4.38 2.23
C PHE A 552 -25.13 -3.13 2.50
N ILE A 553 -23.82 -3.21 2.22
CA ILE A 553 -22.90 -2.06 2.30
C ILE A 553 -23.25 -1.01 1.24
N GLY A 554 -23.55 -1.41 0.01
CA GLY A 554 -23.97 -0.50 -1.07
C GLY A 554 -25.27 0.24 -0.76
N ASP A 555 -26.26 -0.46 -0.19
CA ASP A 555 -27.51 0.13 0.29
C ASP A 555 -27.27 1.12 1.45
N ALA A 556 -26.30 0.84 2.33
CA ALA A 556 -25.87 1.75 3.38
C ALA A 556 -25.15 3.00 2.85
N ILE A 557 -24.30 2.87 1.82
CA ILE A 557 -23.67 4.00 1.13
C ILE A 557 -24.73 4.86 0.42
N ALA A 558 -25.66 4.23 -0.31
CA ALA A 558 -26.75 4.94 -1.01
C ALA A 558 -27.66 5.72 -0.04
N ALA A 559 -27.88 5.20 1.18
CA ALA A 559 -28.68 5.86 2.21
C ALA A 559 -28.07 7.16 2.76
N LEU A 560 -26.77 7.42 2.54
CA LEU A 560 -26.11 8.68 2.92
C LEU A 560 -26.48 9.84 1.99
N GLN A 561 -26.89 9.55 0.75
CA GLN A 561 -27.27 10.54 -0.27
C GLN A 561 -26.20 11.63 -0.47
N SER A 562 -24.92 11.26 -0.46
CA SER A 562 -23.79 12.20 -0.36
C SER A 562 -23.63 13.19 -1.52
N GLY A 563 -24.22 12.90 -2.69
CA GLY A 563 -23.95 13.66 -3.91
C GLY A 563 -22.48 13.60 -4.32
N GLY A 564 -22.11 14.23 -5.44
CA GLY A 564 -20.71 14.39 -5.87
C GLY A 564 -19.92 13.12 -6.21
N LEU A 565 -20.43 11.93 -5.87
CA LEU A 565 -19.81 10.65 -6.16
C LEU A 565 -20.03 10.26 -7.63
N ILE A 566 -18.92 9.99 -8.30
CA ILE A 566 -18.81 9.27 -9.56
C ILE A 566 -19.13 7.80 -9.26
N HIS A 567 -19.86 7.16 -10.17
CA HIS A 567 -20.30 5.78 -9.99
C HIS A 567 -20.22 4.98 -11.30
N VAL A 568 -19.72 3.76 -11.22
CA VAL A 568 -19.74 2.74 -12.28
C VAL A 568 -20.95 1.85 -12.08
N ASP A 569 -21.96 1.98 -12.95
CA ASP A 569 -23.05 1.02 -13.08
C ASP A 569 -22.64 -0.06 -14.10
N GLY A 570 -22.22 -1.22 -13.59
CA GLY A 570 -21.64 -2.29 -14.38
C GLY A 570 -21.20 -3.50 -13.55
N PRO A 571 -20.41 -4.42 -14.14
CA PRO A 571 -19.84 -5.56 -13.42
C PRO A 571 -18.94 -5.14 -12.25
N TRP A 572 -19.10 -5.82 -11.11
CA TRP A 572 -18.40 -5.52 -9.86
C TRP A 572 -16.86 -5.63 -9.92
N TRP A 573 -16.33 -6.29 -10.96
CA TRP A 573 -14.89 -6.42 -11.20
C TRP A 573 -14.29 -5.27 -12.02
N ILE A 574 -15.05 -4.20 -12.28
CA ILE A 574 -14.51 -2.94 -12.81
C ILE A 574 -14.10 -2.06 -11.62
N GLU A 575 -12.81 -2.00 -11.35
CA GLU A 575 -12.25 -1.12 -10.33
C GLU A 575 -12.09 0.30 -10.90
N MET A 576 -12.64 1.29 -10.20
CA MET A 576 -12.52 2.71 -10.56
C MET A 576 -11.52 3.42 -9.65
N SER A 577 -10.69 4.28 -10.24
CA SER A 577 -9.92 5.29 -9.51
C SER A 577 -10.12 6.67 -10.14
N ALA A 578 -10.72 7.60 -9.39
CA ALA A 578 -10.94 8.97 -9.82
C ALA A 578 -9.68 9.79 -9.56
N ARG A 579 -9.00 10.21 -10.64
CA ARG A 579 -7.76 11.00 -10.57
C ARG A 579 -7.91 12.34 -11.29
N THR A 580 -6.96 13.25 -11.09
CA THR A 580 -6.88 14.53 -11.79
C THR A 580 -5.44 14.91 -12.11
N ARG A 581 -5.22 15.64 -13.21
CA ARG A 581 -3.94 16.29 -13.52
C ARG A 581 -4.16 17.45 -14.49
N GLU A 582 -3.52 18.59 -14.23
CA GLU A 582 -3.58 19.80 -15.09
C GLU A 582 -5.02 20.27 -15.43
N GLY A 583 -5.97 20.02 -14.54
CA GLY A 583 -7.38 20.35 -14.73
C GLY A 583 -8.19 19.35 -15.55
N LYS A 584 -7.60 18.24 -16.02
CA LYS A 584 -8.30 17.10 -16.60
C LYS A 584 -8.74 16.14 -15.51
N ASN A 585 -9.98 15.67 -15.55
CA ASN A 585 -10.39 14.53 -14.73
C ASN A 585 -10.06 13.23 -15.48
N LEU A 586 -9.48 12.27 -14.77
CA LEU A 586 -8.87 11.06 -15.31
C LEU A 586 -9.48 9.87 -14.56
N ILE A 587 -10.58 9.33 -15.09
CA ILE A 587 -11.28 8.22 -14.44
C ILE A 587 -10.67 6.92 -14.95
N GLN A 588 -9.82 6.33 -14.10
CA GLN A 588 -9.11 5.09 -14.36
C GLN A 588 -10.08 3.92 -14.18
N LEU A 589 -10.13 3.02 -15.15
CA LEU A 589 -11.02 1.86 -15.17
C LEU A 589 -10.19 0.61 -15.39
N VAL A 590 -10.10 -0.26 -14.38
CA VAL A 590 -9.29 -1.48 -14.39
C VAL A 590 -10.20 -2.72 -14.30
N ASN A 591 -10.05 -3.65 -15.25
CA ASN A 591 -10.79 -4.89 -15.29
C ASN A 591 -10.08 -5.99 -14.49
N ARG A 592 -10.64 -6.36 -13.35
CA ARG A 592 -10.11 -7.35 -12.40
C ARG A 592 -10.57 -8.80 -12.67
N SER A 593 -11.27 -9.08 -13.78
CA SER A 593 -11.73 -10.44 -14.15
C SER A 593 -10.61 -11.33 -14.74
N THR A 594 -10.69 -12.66 -14.65
CA THR A 594 -9.58 -13.58 -15.08
C THR A 594 -10.02 -14.93 -15.69
N THR A 595 -11.31 -15.22 -15.80
CA THR A 595 -11.86 -16.57 -16.05
C THR A 595 -11.43 -17.60 -14.98
N GLY A 596 -11.78 -18.88 -15.14
CA GLY A 596 -11.10 -20.00 -14.46
C GLY A 596 -11.29 -20.19 -12.95
N TYR A 597 -11.94 -19.24 -12.24
CA TYR A 597 -12.03 -19.06 -10.78
C TYR A 597 -12.51 -20.24 -9.91
N LEU A 598 -12.83 -21.42 -10.47
CA LEU A 598 -13.50 -22.52 -9.77
C LEU A 598 -12.55 -23.48 -9.03
N ALA A 599 -11.30 -23.10 -8.80
CA ALA A 599 -10.33 -23.90 -8.06
C ALA A 599 -9.42 -23.01 -7.18
N PRO A 600 -9.22 -23.34 -5.89
CA PRO A 600 -8.39 -22.54 -4.96
C PRO A 600 -6.88 -22.61 -5.27
N ASN A 601 -6.47 -23.38 -6.28
CA ASN A 601 -5.10 -23.49 -6.77
C ASN A 601 -4.99 -23.01 -8.23
N ARG A 602 -5.84 -22.08 -8.69
CA ARG A 602 -5.75 -21.49 -10.04
C ARG A 602 -5.66 -19.97 -9.95
N HIS A 603 -4.42 -19.50 -9.78
CA HIS A 603 -4.09 -18.07 -9.61
C HIS A 603 -3.57 -17.40 -10.89
N MET A 604 -3.21 -18.19 -11.91
CA MET A 604 -2.63 -17.66 -13.15
C MET A 604 -3.70 -17.04 -14.05
N VAL A 605 -3.50 -15.78 -14.44
CA VAL A 605 -4.37 -15.06 -15.39
C VAL A 605 -3.92 -15.35 -16.83
N GLU A 606 -4.47 -16.39 -17.45
CA GLU A 606 -4.18 -16.70 -18.86
C GLU A 606 -4.81 -15.68 -19.83
N SER A 607 -5.94 -15.08 -19.45
CA SER A 607 -6.62 -14.02 -20.19
C SER A 607 -7.52 -13.20 -19.27
N VAL A 608 -7.64 -11.90 -19.55
CA VAL A 608 -8.62 -11.01 -18.92
C VAL A 608 -9.81 -10.91 -19.88
N PRO A 609 -11.00 -11.43 -19.54
CA PRO A 609 -12.16 -11.36 -20.41
C PRO A 609 -12.73 -9.94 -20.42
N ASN A 610 -13.08 -9.47 -21.61
CA ASN A 610 -13.78 -8.22 -21.85
C ASN A 610 -15.03 -8.05 -20.96
N THR A 611 -15.25 -6.83 -20.43
CA THR A 611 -16.34 -6.56 -19.48
C THR A 611 -17.73 -6.59 -20.10
N GLY A 612 -17.83 -6.31 -21.41
CA GLY A 612 -19.09 -5.87 -22.01
C GLY A 612 -19.47 -4.45 -21.54
N ALA A 613 -20.68 -4.02 -21.90
CA ALA A 613 -21.09 -2.63 -21.73
C ALA A 613 -21.43 -2.25 -20.28
N PHE A 614 -21.03 -1.04 -19.88
CA PHE A 614 -21.29 -0.44 -18.58
C PHE A 614 -21.41 1.09 -18.68
N THR A 615 -21.86 1.75 -17.61
CA THR A 615 -22.04 3.20 -17.55
C THR A 615 -21.23 3.82 -16.43
N VAL A 616 -20.55 4.94 -16.70
CA VAL A 616 -19.98 5.82 -15.68
C VAL A 616 -20.82 7.08 -15.58
N THR A 617 -21.35 7.38 -14.39
CA THR A 617 -21.99 8.67 -14.09
C THR A 617 -21.05 9.55 -13.28
N PHE A 618 -20.93 10.82 -13.67
CA PHE A 618 -20.05 11.80 -13.03
C PHE A 618 -20.83 13.10 -12.80
N PRO A 619 -21.22 13.39 -11.54
CA PRO A 619 -21.79 14.68 -11.15
C PRO A 619 -20.77 15.82 -11.38
N MET A 620 -21.07 16.72 -12.32
CA MET A 620 -20.23 17.87 -12.64
C MET A 620 -21.06 19.07 -13.10
N GLU A 621 -20.97 20.19 -12.37
CA GLU A 621 -21.78 21.41 -12.60
C GLU A 621 -21.58 22.02 -13.99
N LYS A 622 -20.41 21.83 -14.59
CA LYS A 622 -20.04 22.38 -15.89
C LYS A 622 -20.04 21.26 -16.93
N LYS A 623 -20.69 21.52 -18.07
CA LYS A 623 -20.63 20.62 -19.22
C LYS A 623 -19.17 20.45 -19.67
N PRO A 624 -18.65 19.22 -19.83
CA PRO A 624 -17.33 19.00 -20.37
C PRO A 624 -17.27 19.45 -21.83
N LYS A 625 -16.13 20.01 -22.22
CA LYS A 625 -15.78 20.34 -23.60
C LYS A 625 -15.50 19.07 -24.40
N ARG A 626 -14.87 18.08 -23.76
CA ARG A 626 -14.48 16.82 -24.39
C ARG A 626 -14.54 15.67 -23.38
N CYS A 627 -14.91 14.50 -23.87
CA CYS A 627 -14.80 13.24 -23.15
C CYS A 627 -14.32 12.17 -24.15
N TYR A 628 -13.31 11.37 -23.79
CA TYR A 628 -12.74 10.32 -24.63
C TYR A 628 -12.11 9.20 -23.81
N LEU A 629 -11.98 8.00 -24.40
CA LEU A 629 -11.23 6.88 -23.83
C LEU A 629 -9.79 6.85 -24.38
N ALA A 630 -8.87 6.34 -23.56
CA ALA A 630 -7.49 6.06 -23.93
C ALA A 630 -6.94 4.87 -23.12
N PRO A 631 -5.95 4.10 -23.60
CA PRO A 631 -5.32 4.24 -24.92
C PRO A 631 -6.23 3.82 -26.08
N ASP A 632 -7.22 2.95 -25.87
CA ASP A 632 -8.18 2.58 -26.91
C ASP A 632 -9.24 3.67 -27.10
N PRO A 633 -9.40 4.27 -28.29
CA PRO A 633 -10.20 5.49 -28.49
C PRO A 633 -11.66 5.23 -28.89
N TYR A 634 -12.12 3.98 -28.87
CA TYR A 634 -13.42 3.55 -29.39
C TYR A 634 -14.36 3.07 -28.29
N GLY A 635 -15.66 2.95 -28.60
CA GLY A 635 -16.64 2.38 -27.68
C GLY A 635 -17.12 3.31 -26.58
N LEU A 636 -17.01 4.63 -26.75
CA LEU A 636 -17.58 5.63 -25.84
C LEU A 636 -18.72 6.40 -26.52
N GLU A 637 -19.90 6.39 -25.90
CA GLU A 637 -20.94 7.39 -26.11
C GLU A 637 -21.15 8.18 -24.82
N TRP A 638 -21.40 9.49 -24.89
CA TRP A 638 -21.64 10.28 -23.68
C TRP A 638 -22.64 11.41 -23.87
N THR A 639 -23.31 11.76 -22.78
CA THR A 639 -24.23 12.90 -22.69
C THR A 639 -23.95 13.70 -21.43
N TRP A 640 -24.35 14.97 -21.39
CA TRP A 640 -24.37 15.76 -20.17
C TRP A 640 -25.73 16.43 -20.05
N GLN A 641 -26.42 16.16 -18.94
CA GLN A 641 -27.77 16.66 -18.65
C GLN A 641 -27.86 17.01 -17.16
N GLU A 642 -28.49 18.13 -16.82
CA GLU A 642 -28.81 18.54 -15.43
C GLU A 642 -27.63 18.49 -14.44
N GLY A 643 -26.39 18.72 -14.90
CA GLY A 643 -25.20 18.68 -14.04
C GLY A 643 -24.59 17.29 -13.86
N VAL A 644 -24.96 16.29 -14.68
CA VAL A 644 -24.38 14.95 -14.68
C VAL A 644 -23.88 14.59 -16.08
N LEU A 645 -22.62 14.17 -16.17
CA LEU A 645 -22.06 13.46 -17.31
C LEU A 645 -22.42 11.97 -17.19
N THR A 646 -22.98 11.39 -18.25
CA THR A 646 -23.22 9.94 -18.37
C THR A 646 -22.42 9.43 -19.55
N ALA A 647 -21.43 8.57 -19.29
CA ALA A 647 -20.57 7.93 -20.27
C ALA A 647 -20.90 6.43 -20.37
N GLN A 648 -21.42 6.00 -21.51
CA GLN A 648 -21.65 4.59 -21.83
C GLN A 648 -20.39 4.05 -22.50
N ILE A 649 -19.80 3.03 -21.89
CA ILE A 649 -18.59 2.36 -22.38
C ILE A 649 -19.01 0.98 -22.86
N ALA A 650 -18.75 0.68 -24.14
CA ALA A 650 -19.19 -0.55 -24.78
C ALA A 650 -18.42 -1.78 -24.32
N ASP A 651 -17.14 -1.61 -23.97
CA ASP A 651 -16.26 -2.68 -23.49
C ASP A 651 -14.99 -2.14 -22.81
N LEU A 652 -14.32 -2.99 -22.02
CA LEU A 652 -13.03 -2.72 -21.39
C LEU A 652 -12.17 -3.98 -21.39
N ALA A 653 -10.93 -3.87 -21.91
CA ALA A 653 -9.95 -4.95 -21.92
C ALA A 653 -9.28 -5.12 -20.55
N ILE A 654 -8.15 -4.47 -20.29
CA ILE A 654 -7.45 -4.51 -18.99
C ILE A 654 -7.55 -3.18 -18.25
N HIS A 655 -7.08 -2.07 -18.85
CA HIS A 655 -7.04 -0.76 -18.19
C HIS A 655 -7.12 0.37 -19.21
N ASN A 656 -8.16 1.18 -19.08
CA ASN A 656 -8.37 2.39 -19.88
C ASN A 656 -8.72 3.57 -18.96
N VAL A 657 -8.55 4.78 -19.48
CA VAL A 657 -8.83 6.04 -18.79
C VAL A 657 -9.92 6.78 -19.55
N LEU A 658 -11.02 7.09 -18.86
CA LEU A 658 -12.02 8.04 -19.34
C LEU A 658 -11.55 9.45 -18.97
N VAL A 659 -11.09 10.19 -19.99
CA VAL A 659 -10.55 11.55 -19.85
C VAL A 659 -11.66 12.56 -20.08
N VAL A 660 -11.85 13.49 -19.14
CA VAL A 660 -12.90 14.52 -19.17
C VAL A 660 -12.27 15.91 -19.03
N GLU A 661 -12.49 16.79 -20.02
CA GLU A 661 -11.89 18.12 -20.20
C GLU A 661 -12.93 19.26 -20.38
#